data_AF-A0A0Q6XA83-F1
#
_entry.id   AF-A0A0Q6XA83-F1
#
_cell.length_a   1.000
_cell.length_b   1.000
_cell.length_c   1.000
_cell.angle_alpha   90.00
_cell.angle_beta   90.00
_cell.angle_gamma   90.00
#
_symmetry.space_group_name_H-M   'P 1'
#
loop_
_entity.id
_entity.type
_entity.pdbx_description
1 polymer ?
#
loop_
_entity_poly.entity_id
_entity_poly.type
_entity_poly.pdbx_seq_one_letter_code
_entity_poly.pdbx_strand_id
1 'polypeptide(L)'
;MVIPGRTIALGGQPEEGVPVCRLDTEAMRWTYVLRARERWLSSSDASNSREEQANRTLKGFGLKDADLEALARAPRVVVRMPYASEREGWQGRIFPWEYLLAKATRRYRNVDNHRVTVMREVVPKAPARWKKPGQRSLLYVQSAPGGLRQTWDFSAETKRLKRALGDIQLMELKDPSWQQLHDVVKAHQPDLIHLSGFDNLAGLKALRDLVPDGEVVEAEFGPMQLDDVLAKEASVPDGMLLASESGGAAVVGAQRLAEALGAGGEHCAYFVSLSLENSAARTAALIVAERAALSAVGFQDAVEDQLADFFFELVYGQLDQAVWNLPLAFESAWLRARKEPRATRATGVTLWMGAPLNEAAFTLGEPAAAELREADTPPRLLAKPEKELNYAVLHNNGRLFSEIVVERGNAGPEDGLSVDVELQLGPEQASWRKRFVASETRFDLSNEVHVPLTAALMRSLQEAVNSTLMVQLSHNDKVLTRDSHRLRLLPVDQWRDNDKDGQWLPSFVLPRDPAVVSAVELAQRYVRILRDNPSAGFEGYQAAPSTDEEQLREVDLQVQAIWAALLHEWRLGYINPPPSYSSKLDSQRLRTPSTILGARAGTCIDLALLFAACLELIDVYPVIFLLNGHALPGYWRHSSFQADYLAVSGDGAHGAMAGAADRNSSASLQRYAWQAIGNAPYREVRQLIRARRLVPIETVRLTEHCGFVEAVEAGIDALSEAEDFHSVLDIVTARMSGITPLPIVEERP
;
A
#
# COMPACT_ATOMS: atom_id res chain seq x y z
N MET A 1 -27.65 11.38 1.96
CA MET A 1 -27.64 10.25 0.99
C MET A 1 -28.92 10.30 0.18
N VAL A 2 -28.82 10.11 -1.14
CA VAL A 2 -29.93 10.23 -2.08
C VAL A 2 -30.07 8.90 -2.83
N ILE A 3 -31.29 8.37 -2.84
CA ILE A 3 -31.71 7.21 -3.62
C ILE A 3 -33.02 7.57 -4.36
N PRO A 4 -33.46 6.80 -5.37
CA PRO A 4 -34.70 7.09 -6.08
C PRO A 4 -35.89 7.30 -5.13
N GLY A 5 -36.52 8.48 -5.19
CA GLY A 5 -37.70 8.82 -4.40
C GLY A 5 -37.46 9.11 -2.90
N ARG A 6 -36.22 9.07 -2.40
CA ARG A 6 -35.92 9.29 -0.97
C ARG A 6 -34.57 9.96 -0.74
N THR A 7 -34.56 10.96 0.15
CA THR A 7 -33.34 11.59 0.67
C THR A 7 -33.23 11.29 2.17
N ILE A 8 -32.06 10.81 2.59
CA ILE A 8 -31.73 10.47 3.98
C ILE A 8 -30.66 11.46 4.46
N ALA A 9 -31.00 12.31 5.43
CA ALA A 9 -30.06 13.26 6.02
C ALA A 9 -29.21 12.59 7.11
N LEU A 10 -27.94 13.00 7.20
CA LEU A 10 -27.04 12.60 8.29
C LEU A 10 -27.15 13.59 9.45
N GLY A 11 -26.95 13.12 10.68
CA GLY A 11 -26.98 13.95 11.90
C GLY A 11 -28.28 13.86 12.72
N GLY A 12 -29.09 12.82 12.50
CA GLY A 12 -30.23 12.51 13.35
C GLY A 12 -29.81 11.95 14.71
N GLN A 13 -30.73 11.93 15.69
CA GLN A 13 -30.49 11.25 16.97
C GLN A 13 -30.33 9.73 16.73
N PRO A 14 -29.26 9.10 17.24
CA PRO A 14 -29.05 7.66 17.09
C PRO A 14 -30.11 6.85 17.87
N GLU A 15 -30.24 5.57 17.53
CA GLU A 15 -31.09 4.61 18.28
C GLU A 15 -30.61 4.45 19.73
N GLU A 16 -31.51 4.06 20.63
CA GLU A 16 -31.20 3.87 22.06
C GLU A 16 -30.07 2.84 22.24
N GLY A 17 -29.04 3.20 23.00
CA GLY A 17 -27.84 2.37 23.21
C GLY A 17 -26.73 2.52 22.17
N VAL A 18 -26.91 3.34 21.11
CA VAL A 18 -25.86 3.64 20.13
C VAL A 18 -25.17 4.98 20.45
N PRO A 19 -23.82 5.01 20.61
CA PRO A 19 -23.10 6.26 20.85
C PRO A 19 -23.20 7.23 19.67
N VAL A 20 -23.35 8.53 19.94
CA VAL A 20 -23.27 9.58 18.92
C VAL A 20 -21.84 9.64 18.36
N CYS A 21 -21.71 9.58 17.04
CA CYS A 21 -20.42 9.69 16.35
C CYS A 21 -20.26 11.07 15.70
N ARG A 22 -19.04 11.61 15.73
CA ARG A 22 -18.68 12.81 14.95
C ARG A 22 -18.03 12.41 13.62
N LEU A 23 -18.47 13.03 12.53
CA LEU A 23 -17.99 12.69 11.19
C LEU A 23 -16.50 12.95 11.00
N ASP A 24 -15.95 14.00 11.61
CA ASP A 24 -14.50 14.28 11.60
C ASP A 24 -13.67 13.15 12.21
N THR A 25 -14.09 12.66 13.37
CA THR A 25 -13.39 11.63 14.13
C THR A 25 -13.45 10.29 13.40
N GLU A 26 -14.63 9.92 12.92
CA GLU A 26 -14.82 8.67 12.19
C GLU A 26 -14.20 8.71 10.79
N ALA A 27 -14.14 9.87 10.13
CA ALA A 27 -13.43 10.02 8.86
C ALA A 27 -11.95 9.70 9.00
N MET A 28 -11.29 10.24 10.02
CA MET A 28 -9.89 9.94 10.30
C MET A 28 -9.66 8.47 10.67
N ARG A 29 -10.51 7.93 11.57
CA ARG A 29 -10.44 6.53 12.00
C ARG A 29 -10.61 5.57 10.83
N TRP A 30 -11.67 5.71 10.04
CA TRP A 30 -11.95 4.78 8.93
C TRP A 30 -10.92 4.88 7.82
N THR A 31 -10.39 6.07 7.56
CA THR A 31 -9.26 6.25 6.64
C THR A 31 -8.04 5.44 7.10
N TYR A 32 -7.70 5.49 8.39
CA TYR A 32 -6.61 4.66 8.95
C TYR A 32 -6.91 3.16 8.85
N VAL A 33 -8.11 2.74 9.27
CA VAL A 33 -8.53 1.33 9.25
C VAL A 33 -8.43 0.74 7.84
N LEU A 34 -8.84 1.47 6.81
CA LEU A 34 -8.80 0.99 5.41
C LEU A 34 -7.41 0.95 4.81
N ARG A 35 -6.47 1.75 5.32
CA ARG A 35 -5.07 1.71 4.89
C ARG A 35 -4.24 0.68 5.61
N ALA A 36 -4.62 0.39 6.84
CA ALA A 36 -4.11 -0.74 7.61
C ALA A 36 -4.80 -2.07 7.22
N ARG A 37 -5.52 -2.13 6.09
CA ARG A 37 -6.35 -3.29 5.73
C ARG A 37 -5.59 -4.59 5.59
N GLU A 38 -4.34 -4.54 5.15
CA GLU A 38 -3.51 -5.73 5.03
C GLU A 38 -3.35 -6.45 6.39
N ARG A 39 -3.42 -5.76 7.53
CA ARG A 39 -3.41 -6.40 8.86
C ARG A 39 -4.61 -7.32 9.14
N TRP A 40 -5.76 -7.05 8.51
CA TRP A 40 -7.02 -7.71 8.86
C TRP A 40 -7.77 -8.34 7.67
N LEU A 41 -7.30 -8.17 6.43
CA LEU A 41 -7.96 -8.74 5.25
C LEU A 41 -8.01 -10.28 5.25
N SER A 42 -7.00 -10.94 5.83
CA SER A 42 -6.88 -12.41 5.87
C SER A 42 -7.62 -13.06 7.05
N SER A 43 -8.10 -12.27 8.01
CA SER A 43 -8.82 -12.79 9.18
C SER A 43 -10.31 -13.00 8.86
N SER A 44 -10.79 -14.24 9.02
CA SER A 44 -12.20 -14.58 8.83
C SER A 44 -13.13 -13.80 9.76
N ASP A 45 -12.70 -13.55 10.99
CA ASP A 45 -13.48 -12.85 12.02
C ASP A 45 -13.49 -11.34 11.80
N ALA A 46 -12.44 -10.80 11.16
CA ALA A 46 -12.35 -9.38 10.84
C ALA A 46 -13.50 -8.93 9.94
N SER A 47 -13.94 -9.73 8.95
CA SER A 47 -15.02 -9.27 8.06
C SER A 47 -16.34 -9.04 8.80
N ASN A 48 -16.67 -9.85 9.81
CA ASN A 48 -17.90 -9.70 10.59
C ASN A 48 -17.77 -8.53 11.56
N SER A 49 -16.63 -8.42 12.27
CA SER A 49 -16.34 -7.28 13.14
C SER A 49 -16.35 -5.94 12.36
N ARG A 50 -15.86 -5.91 11.12
CA ARG A 50 -15.89 -4.71 10.26
C ARG A 50 -17.28 -4.36 9.79
N GLU A 51 -18.13 -5.35 9.50
CA GLU A 51 -19.54 -5.11 9.20
C GLU A 51 -20.26 -4.49 10.40
N GLU A 52 -20.05 -5.03 11.60
CA GLU A 52 -20.60 -4.48 12.84
C GLU A 52 -20.09 -3.08 13.16
N GLN A 53 -18.79 -2.82 12.97
CA GLN A 53 -18.21 -1.49 13.15
C GLN A 53 -18.78 -0.49 12.15
N ALA A 54 -18.87 -0.83 10.86
CA ALA A 54 -19.44 0.03 9.85
C ALA A 54 -20.92 0.34 10.14
N ASN A 55 -21.67 -0.68 10.58
CA ASN A 55 -23.06 -0.52 10.99
C ASN A 55 -23.19 0.41 12.19
N ARG A 56 -22.40 0.20 13.25
CA ARG A 56 -22.35 1.08 14.43
C ARG A 56 -22.00 2.52 14.07
N THR A 57 -20.99 2.76 13.23
CA THR A 57 -20.62 4.11 12.79
C THR A 57 -21.77 4.81 12.05
N LEU A 58 -22.40 4.13 11.08
CA LEU A 58 -23.52 4.71 10.33
C LEU A 58 -24.75 4.96 11.21
N LYS A 59 -25.08 4.04 12.14
CA LYS A 59 -26.12 4.25 13.14
C LYS A 59 -25.80 5.40 14.10
N GLY A 60 -24.53 5.58 14.46
CA GLY A 60 -24.03 6.72 15.24
C GLY A 60 -24.17 8.07 14.53
N PHE A 61 -24.36 8.08 13.20
CA PHE A 61 -24.75 9.28 12.43
C PHE A 61 -26.28 9.45 12.30
N GLY A 62 -27.07 8.58 12.93
CA GLY A 62 -28.52 8.63 12.94
C GLY A 62 -29.23 7.81 11.85
N LEU A 63 -28.52 6.94 11.10
CA LEU A 63 -29.18 6.00 10.19
C LEU A 63 -29.88 4.90 10.97
N LYS A 64 -31.11 4.58 10.60
CA LYS A 64 -31.87 3.45 11.17
C LYS A 64 -31.72 2.20 10.32
N ASP A 65 -32.12 1.05 10.85
CA ASP A 65 -32.12 -0.20 10.07
C ASP A 65 -32.97 -0.10 8.78
N ALA A 66 -34.09 0.63 8.83
CA ALA A 66 -34.94 0.89 7.66
C ALA A 66 -34.28 1.83 6.62
N ASP A 67 -33.33 2.68 7.03
CA ASP A 67 -32.51 3.47 6.11
C ASP A 67 -31.47 2.57 5.43
N LEU A 68 -30.77 1.73 6.20
CA LEU A 68 -29.77 0.79 5.68
C LEU A 68 -30.39 -0.21 4.70
N GLU A 69 -31.59 -0.72 4.99
CA GLU A 69 -32.31 -1.62 4.09
C GLU A 69 -32.72 -0.92 2.78
N ALA A 70 -33.20 0.32 2.86
CA ALA A 70 -33.54 1.10 1.66
C ALA A 70 -32.31 1.39 0.80
N LEU A 71 -31.17 1.71 1.42
CA LEU A 71 -29.88 1.88 0.73
C LEU A 71 -29.41 0.57 0.10
N ALA A 72 -29.62 -0.57 0.77
CA ALA A 72 -29.24 -1.89 0.28
C ALA A 72 -30.01 -2.33 -0.97
N ARG A 73 -31.29 -1.94 -1.07
CA ARG A 73 -32.18 -2.26 -2.20
C ARG A 73 -32.03 -1.29 -3.38
N ALA A 74 -31.45 -0.11 -3.16
CA ALA A 74 -31.22 0.85 -4.22
C ALA A 74 -30.13 0.33 -5.18
N PRO A 75 -30.29 0.46 -6.52
CA PRO A 75 -29.22 0.11 -7.44
C PRO A 75 -28.00 1.04 -7.27
N ARG A 76 -28.27 2.31 -6.91
CA ARG A 76 -27.27 3.37 -6.79
C ARG A 76 -27.56 4.23 -5.56
N VAL A 77 -26.50 4.60 -4.84
CA VAL A 77 -26.57 5.52 -3.70
C VAL A 77 -25.69 6.73 -4.01
N VAL A 78 -26.26 7.93 -3.94
CA VAL A 78 -25.52 9.18 -4.10
C VAL A 78 -25.25 9.80 -2.72
N VAL A 79 -23.98 9.99 -2.40
CA VAL A 79 -23.57 10.76 -1.22
C VAL A 79 -23.38 12.20 -1.65
N ARG A 80 -24.37 13.03 -1.32
CA ARG A 80 -24.42 14.45 -1.66
C ARG A 80 -23.87 15.31 -0.53
N MET A 81 -23.00 16.26 -0.86
CA MET A 81 -22.41 17.19 0.09
C MET A 81 -22.26 18.61 -0.49
N PRO A 82 -22.63 19.65 0.26
CA PRO A 82 -22.41 21.03 -0.16
C PRO A 82 -20.92 21.41 -0.07
N TYR A 83 -20.47 22.29 -0.96
CA TYR A 83 -19.14 22.86 -0.95
C TYR A 83 -19.16 24.38 -0.82
N ALA A 84 -18.51 24.88 0.24
CA ALA A 84 -18.33 26.31 0.50
C ALA A 84 -16.85 26.70 0.58
N SER A 85 -15.99 25.84 1.13
CA SER A 85 -14.54 26.03 1.10
C SER A 85 -13.87 24.69 1.36
N GLU A 86 -12.57 24.61 1.10
CA GLU A 86 -11.78 23.43 1.44
C GLU A 86 -11.82 23.12 2.96
N ARG A 87 -11.93 24.15 3.81
CA ARG A 87 -11.98 23.98 5.28
C ARG A 87 -13.33 23.47 5.79
N GLU A 88 -14.38 23.54 4.99
CA GLU A 88 -15.73 23.12 5.35
C GLU A 88 -16.09 21.79 4.70
N GLY A 89 -16.76 20.89 5.44
CA GLY A 89 -17.26 19.62 4.90
C GLY A 89 -16.19 18.62 4.42
N TRP A 90 -14.90 18.84 4.73
CA TRP A 90 -13.78 17.98 4.30
C TRP A 90 -13.89 16.54 4.81
N GLN A 91 -14.45 16.36 5.98
CA GLN A 91 -14.71 15.08 6.66
C GLN A 91 -15.54 14.19 5.75
N GLY A 92 -16.61 14.74 5.17
CA GLY A 92 -17.47 14.03 4.22
C GLY A 92 -16.77 13.69 2.91
N ARG A 93 -15.74 14.46 2.51
CA ARG A 93 -14.95 14.19 1.31
C ARG A 93 -13.93 13.08 1.52
N ILE A 94 -13.29 13.00 2.67
CA ILE A 94 -12.32 11.93 2.93
C ILE A 94 -12.97 10.64 3.46
N PHE A 95 -14.16 10.72 4.06
CA PHE A 95 -14.85 9.57 4.63
C PHE A 95 -15.08 8.48 3.55
N PRO A 96 -14.72 7.21 3.80
CA PRO A 96 -14.78 6.16 2.77
C PRO A 96 -16.19 5.57 2.64
N TRP A 97 -17.12 6.36 2.12
CA TRP A 97 -18.54 6.02 1.99
C TRP A 97 -18.80 4.70 1.24
N GLU A 98 -18.07 4.46 0.15
CA GLU A 98 -18.18 3.28 -0.71
C GLU A 98 -18.01 2.00 0.11
N TYR A 99 -16.96 1.95 0.93
CA TYR A 99 -16.64 0.80 1.77
C TYR A 99 -17.68 0.61 2.88
N LEU A 100 -17.97 1.67 3.65
CA LEU A 100 -18.87 1.54 4.80
C LEU A 100 -20.29 1.20 4.39
N LEU A 101 -20.81 1.83 3.33
CA LEU A 101 -22.14 1.50 2.82
C LEU A 101 -22.16 0.07 2.27
N ALA A 102 -21.14 -0.36 1.52
CA ALA A 102 -21.09 -1.72 1.01
C ALA A 102 -21.05 -2.77 2.14
N LYS A 103 -20.31 -2.50 3.22
CA LYS A 103 -20.20 -3.39 4.39
C LYS A 103 -21.46 -3.37 5.25
N ALA A 104 -21.93 -2.20 5.69
CA ALA A 104 -23.08 -2.08 6.57
C ALA A 104 -24.40 -2.57 5.94
N THR A 105 -24.50 -2.55 4.61
CA THR A 105 -25.67 -3.06 3.88
C THR A 105 -25.58 -4.54 3.51
N ARG A 106 -24.44 -5.21 3.74
CA ARG A 106 -24.16 -6.57 3.24
C ARG A 106 -25.25 -7.57 3.66
N ARG A 107 -25.63 -7.61 4.94
CA ARG A 107 -26.70 -8.49 5.44
C ARG A 107 -28.04 -8.36 4.72
N TYR A 108 -28.36 -7.19 4.18
CA TYR A 108 -29.61 -6.94 3.46
C TYR A 108 -29.54 -7.30 1.96
N ARG A 109 -28.33 -7.45 1.41
CA ARG A 109 -28.10 -7.71 -0.03
C ARG A 109 -27.95 -9.19 -0.36
N ASN A 110 -27.59 -10.02 0.62
CA ASN A 110 -27.34 -11.44 0.44
C ASN A 110 -28.57 -12.24 -0.04
N VAL A 111 -29.78 -11.69 0.08
CA VAL A 111 -31.02 -12.36 -0.32
C VAL A 111 -31.15 -12.44 -1.85
N ASP A 112 -30.68 -11.43 -2.58
CA ASP A 112 -30.87 -11.29 -4.04
C ASP A 112 -29.56 -11.11 -4.83
N ASN A 113 -28.40 -11.26 -4.17
CA ASN A 113 -27.07 -10.93 -4.71
C ASN A 113 -26.97 -9.49 -5.27
N HIS A 114 -27.77 -8.59 -4.70
CA HIS A 114 -27.91 -7.21 -5.18
C HIS A 114 -26.63 -6.40 -4.93
N ARG A 115 -26.23 -5.61 -5.93
CA ARG A 115 -25.00 -4.81 -5.89
C ARG A 115 -25.36 -3.34 -5.73
N VAL A 116 -24.70 -2.67 -4.80
CA VAL A 116 -24.83 -1.22 -4.61
C VAL A 116 -23.61 -0.53 -5.20
N THR A 117 -23.85 0.43 -6.09
CA THR A 117 -22.84 1.39 -6.57
C THR A 117 -23.00 2.69 -5.79
N VAL A 118 -21.94 3.13 -5.11
CA VAL A 118 -21.92 4.41 -4.40
C VAL A 118 -21.23 5.43 -5.29
N MET A 119 -21.85 6.60 -5.45
CA MET A 119 -21.34 7.74 -6.19
C MET A 119 -21.37 8.99 -5.29
N ARG A 120 -20.55 9.99 -5.58
CA ARG A 120 -20.48 11.21 -4.78
C ARG A 120 -20.90 12.43 -5.60
N GLU A 121 -21.72 13.27 -4.99
CA GLU A 121 -22.11 14.57 -5.54
C GLU A 121 -21.54 15.65 -4.62
N VAL A 122 -20.67 16.50 -5.16
CA VAL A 122 -20.26 17.74 -4.50
C VAL A 122 -21.06 18.88 -5.12
N VAL A 123 -21.78 19.65 -4.30
CA VAL A 123 -22.60 20.77 -4.79
C VAL A 123 -21.75 22.04 -4.75
N PRO A 124 -21.21 22.52 -5.89
CA PRO A 124 -20.39 23.72 -5.94
C PRO A 124 -21.21 24.97 -5.61
N LYS A 125 -20.54 26.07 -5.23
CA LYS A 125 -21.17 27.38 -4.97
C LYS A 125 -22.00 27.90 -6.14
N ALA A 126 -21.57 27.57 -7.36
CA ALA A 126 -22.21 27.94 -8.60
C ALA A 126 -22.25 26.72 -9.53
N PRO A 127 -23.29 26.57 -10.36
CA PRO A 127 -23.37 25.44 -11.28
C PRO A 127 -22.20 25.46 -12.26
N ALA A 128 -21.52 24.33 -12.39
CA ALA A 128 -20.54 24.10 -13.44
C ALA A 128 -21.27 23.98 -14.80
N ARG A 129 -20.67 24.50 -15.87
CA ARG A 129 -21.26 24.50 -17.22
C ARG A 129 -20.25 24.01 -18.24
N TRP A 130 -20.35 22.73 -18.61
CA TRP A 130 -19.67 22.21 -19.80
C TRP A 130 -20.43 22.62 -21.07
N LYS A 131 -19.69 22.95 -22.12
CA LYS A 131 -20.23 23.24 -23.45
C LYS A 131 -19.98 22.02 -24.32
N LYS A 132 -21.05 21.42 -24.84
CA LYS A 132 -20.93 20.28 -25.75
C LYS A 132 -20.09 20.67 -26.98
N PRO A 133 -19.03 19.91 -27.32
CA PRO A 133 -18.12 20.26 -28.39
C PRO A 133 -18.69 19.95 -29.77
N GLY A 134 -18.09 20.58 -30.80
CA GLY A 134 -18.26 20.18 -32.20
C GLY A 134 -17.40 18.96 -32.57
N GLN A 135 -16.11 18.99 -32.19
CA GLN A 135 -15.17 17.87 -32.31
C GLN A 135 -14.68 17.47 -30.91
N ARG A 136 -14.75 16.18 -30.58
CA ARG A 136 -14.36 15.67 -29.26
C ARG A 136 -12.85 15.75 -29.08
N SER A 137 -12.41 16.14 -27.90
CA SER A 137 -11.00 16.29 -27.56
C SER A 137 -10.63 15.65 -26.22
N LEU A 138 -9.42 15.09 -26.15
CA LEU A 138 -8.80 14.57 -24.93
C LEU A 138 -7.43 15.23 -24.76
N LEU A 139 -7.18 15.83 -23.59
CA LEU A 139 -5.84 16.20 -23.15
C LEU A 139 -5.28 15.09 -22.25
N TYR A 140 -4.25 14.39 -22.72
CA TYR A 140 -3.46 13.45 -21.94
C TYR A 140 -2.26 14.18 -21.33
N VAL A 141 -2.22 14.25 -20.00
CA VAL A 141 -1.13 14.86 -19.24
C VAL A 141 -0.38 13.75 -18.51
N GLN A 142 0.90 13.60 -18.84
CA GLN A 142 1.80 12.74 -18.08
C GLN A 142 2.75 13.60 -17.24
N SER A 143 3.03 13.20 -15.99
CA SER A 143 3.95 13.91 -15.11
C SER A 143 4.82 12.96 -14.27
N ALA A 144 6.10 12.94 -14.59
CA ALA A 144 7.21 12.34 -13.86
C ALA A 144 8.40 13.33 -13.90
N PRO A 145 8.31 14.48 -13.21
CA PRO A 145 9.32 15.53 -13.30
C PRO A 145 10.67 15.14 -12.65
N GLY A 146 11.72 15.88 -12.97
CA GLY A 146 13.06 15.65 -12.42
C GLY A 146 13.63 14.27 -12.76
N GLY A 147 14.18 13.59 -11.76
CA GLY A 147 14.76 12.24 -11.90
C GLY A 147 13.76 11.15 -12.29
N LEU A 148 12.46 11.35 -12.01
CA LEU A 148 11.41 10.37 -12.27
C LEU A 148 11.28 10.03 -13.77
N ARG A 149 11.46 11.01 -14.66
CA ARG A 149 11.36 10.84 -16.12
C ARG A 149 12.25 9.73 -16.67
N GLN A 150 13.40 9.47 -16.02
CA GLN A 150 14.36 8.47 -16.49
C GLN A 150 13.93 7.03 -16.17
N THR A 151 13.01 6.87 -15.22
CA THR A 151 12.63 5.57 -14.65
C THR A 151 11.22 5.15 -15.05
N TRP A 152 10.30 6.11 -15.25
CA TRP A 152 8.90 5.84 -15.56
C TRP A 152 8.56 6.06 -17.04
N ASP A 153 7.83 5.09 -17.62
CA ASP A 153 7.31 5.14 -18.99
C ASP A 153 5.79 5.04 -18.99
N PHE A 154 5.15 6.05 -19.56
CA PHE A 154 3.69 6.16 -19.69
C PHE A 154 3.15 5.69 -21.06
N SER A 155 4.04 5.26 -21.96
CA SER A 155 3.67 4.94 -23.36
C SER A 155 2.64 3.83 -23.48
N ALA A 156 2.59 2.90 -22.54
CA ALA A 156 1.61 1.81 -22.52
C ALA A 156 0.19 2.34 -22.26
N GLU A 157 0.02 3.19 -21.25
CA GLU A 157 -1.26 3.79 -20.88
C GLU A 157 -1.80 4.67 -22.01
N THR A 158 -0.96 5.54 -22.60
CA THR A 158 -1.38 6.37 -23.74
C THR A 158 -1.88 5.52 -24.92
N LYS A 159 -1.24 4.37 -25.19
CA LYS A 159 -1.67 3.44 -26.25
C LYS A 159 -3.02 2.78 -25.92
N ARG A 160 -3.25 2.41 -24.66
CA ARG A 160 -4.56 1.86 -24.21
C ARG A 160 -5.68 2.88 -24.39
N LEU A 161 -5.43 4.14 -24.00
CA LEU A 161 -6.41 5.22 -24.16
C LEU A 161 -6.75 5.49 -25.63
N LYS A 162 -5.74 5.55 -26.50
CA LYS A 162 -5.92 5.68 -27.96
C LYS A 162 -6.71 4.52 -28.58
N ARG A 163 -6.62 3.32 -28.00
CA ARG A 163 -7.42 2.17 -28.43
C ARG A 163 -8.87 2.28 -27.94
N ALA A 164 -9.07 2.72 -26.70
CA ALA A 164 -10.38 2.84 -26.08
C ALA A 164 -11.24 3.94 -26.73
N LEU A 165 -10.64 5.08 -27.06
CA LEU A 165 -11.29 6.22 -27.69
C LEU A 165 -11.02 6.17 -29.19
N GLY A 166 -12.06 6.01 -30.02
CA GLY A 166 -11.93 5.85 -31.46
C GLY A 166 -11.44 7.13 -32.14
N ASP A 167 -12.34 7.85 -32.81
CA ASP A 167 -11.99 9.09 -33.50
C ASP A 167 -12.10 10.29 -32.54
N ILE A 168 -11.05 10.53 -31.75
CA ILE A 168 -10.93 11.67 -30.83
C ILE A 168 -9.67 12.50 -31.13
N GLN A 169 -9.78 13.82 -31.01
CA GLN A 169 -8.60 14.68 -31.08
C GLN A 169 -7.79 14.54 -29.78
N LEU A 170 -6.69 13.80 -29.84
CA LEU A 170 -5.78 13.65 -28.70
C LEU A 170 -4.69 14.72 -28.71
N MET A 171 -4.52 15.38 -27.57
CA MET A 171 -3.40 16.27 -27.26
C MET A 171 -2.56 15.64 -26.14
N GLU A 172 -1.25 15.62 -26.29
CA GLU A 172 -0.33 15.08 -25.28
C GLU A 172 0.49 16.22 -24.68
N LEU A 173 0.55 16.29 -23.36
CA LEU A 173 1.35 17.25 -22.60
C LEU A 173 2.25 16.49 -21.63
N LYS A 174 3.57 16.69 -21.75
CA LYS A 174 4.57 15.90 -21.02
C LYS A 174 5.29 16.75 -20.00
N ASP A 175 5.16 16.35 -18.74
CA ASP A 175 5.74 16.98 -17.55
C ASP A 175 5.57 18.51 -17.57
N PRO A 176 4.32 19.01 -17.67
CA PRO A 176 4.10 20.44 -17.72
C PRO A 176 4.41 21.10 -16.38
N SER A 177 4.81 22.36 -16.44
CA SER A 177 4.65 23.25 -15.30
C SER A 177 3.17 23.57 -15.06
N TRP A 178 2.88 24.12 -13.87
CA TRP A 178 1.53 24.60 -13.58
C TRP A 178 1.04 25.61 -14.63
N GLN A 179 1.91 26.56 -15.02
CA GLN A 179 1.57 27.60 -15.99
C GLN A 179 1.33 27.00 -17.39
N GLN A 180 2.17 26.06 -17.81
CA GLN A 180 2.02 25.37 -19.09
C GLN A 180 0.70 24.58 -19.16
N LEU A 181 0.34 23.86 -18.09
CA LEU A 181 -0.93 23.14 -18.01
C LEU A 181 -2.11 24.11 -18.12
N HIS A 182 -2.09 25.19 -17.33
CA HIS A 182 -3.10 26.23 -17.38
C HIS A 182 -3.29 26.80 -18.79
N ASP A 183 -2.18 27.16 -19.45
CA ASP A 183 -2.23 27.81 -20.77
C ASP A 183 -2.70 26.87 -21.88
N VAL A 184 -2.30 25.59 -21.84
CA VAL A 184 -2.78 24.57 -22.78
C VAL A 184 -4.29 24.35 -22.61
N VAL A 185 -4.78 24.23 -21.38
CA VAL A 185 -6.21 24.08 -21.09
C VAL A 185 -6.99 25.31 -21.53
N LYS A 186 -6.48 26.51 -21.26
CA LYS A 186 -7.08 27.77 -21.68
C LYS A 186 -7.20 27.86 -23.21
N ALA A 187 -6.14 27.50 -23.92
CA ALA A 187 -6.08 27.59 -25.38
C ALA A 187 -6.95 26.54 -26.09
N HIS A 188 -7.00 25.31 -25.58
CA HIS A 188 -7.61 24.19 -26.30
C HIS A 188 -8.97 23.76 -25.75
N GLN A 189 -9.31 24.15 -24.51
CA GLN A 189 -10.58 23.82 -23.84
C GLN A 189 -11.01 22.34 -24.00
N PRO A 190 -10.18 21.38 -23.57
CA PRO A 190 -10.42 19.96 -23.81
C PRO A 190 -11.70 19.43 -23.14
N ASP A 191 -12.40 18.51 -23.79
CA ASP A 191 -13.61 17.91 -23.20
C ASP A 191 -13.29 16.90 -22.11
N LEU A 192 -12.24 16.12 -22.34
CA LEU A 192 -11.73 15.09 -21.45
C LEU A 192 -10.30 15.46 -21.06
N ILE A 193 -9.95 15.25 -19.80
CA ILE A 193 -8.57 15.35 -19.34
C ILE A 193 -8.21 14.05 -18.63
N HIS A 194 -7.08 13.47 -19.00
CA HIS A 194 -6.53 12.30 -18.34
C HIS A 194 -5.19 12.67 -17.72
N LEU A 195 -5.11 12.60 -16.39
CA LEU A 195 -3.89 12.88 -15.64
C LEU A 195 -3.23 11.57 -15.24
N SER A 196 -1.98 11.38 -15.64
CA SER A 196 -1.15 10.24 -15.27
C SER A 196 0.15 10.70 -14.64
N GLY A 197 0.53 10.08 -13.52
CA GLY A 197 1.71 10.46 -12.77
C GLY A 197 1.57 10.16 -11.28
N PHE A 198 2.13 11.03 -10.45
CA PHE A 198 2.23 10.81 -9.02
C PHE A 198 1.40 11.82 -8.24
N ASP A 199 0.74 11.36 -7.17
CA ASP A 199 0.38 12.27 -6.09
C ASP A 199 1.64 12.87 -5.47
N ASN A 200 1.52 14.04 -4.84
CA ASN A 200 2.66 14.78 -4.33
C ASN A 200 3.55 13.93 -3.40
N LEU A 201 2.98 13.20 -2.44
CA LEU A 201 3.80 12.45 -1.47
C LEU A 201 4.46 11.24 -2.13
N ALA A 202 3.71 10.46 -2.91
CA ALA A 202 4.26 9.31 -3.61
C ALA A 202 5.38 9.73 -4.58
N GLY A 203 5.19 10.83 -5.30
CA GLY A 203 6.17 11.39 -6.23
C GLY A 203 7.43 11.88 -5.51
N LEU A 204 7.30 12.56 -4.38
CA LEU A 204 8.45 13.02 -3.59
C LEU A 204 9.25 11.84 -3.00
N LYS A 205 8.57 10.81 -2.48
CA LYS A 205 9.24 9.58 -1.99
C LYS A 205 9.99 8.88 -3.12
N ALA A 206 9.34 8.70 -4.27
CA ALA A 206 9.96 8.12 -5.46
C ALA A 206 11.14 8.96 -5.99
N LEU A 207 11.06 10.29 -5.88
CA LEU A 207 12.14 11.18 -6.31
C LEU A 207 13.35 11.08 -5.36
N ARG A 208 13.12 10.99 -4.04
CA ARG A 208 14.18 10.83 -3.03
C ARG A 208 15.01 9.58 -3.31
N ASP A 209 14.36 8.49 -3.71
CA ASP A 209 15.06 7.24 -4.01
C ASP A 209 15.93 7.33 -5.28
N LEU A 210 15.73 8.33 -6.13
CA LEU A 210 16.45 8.50 -7.40
C LEU A 210 17.56 9.55 -7.38
N VAL A 211 17.45 10.58 -6.53
CA VAL A 211 18.29 11.78 -6.59
C VAL A 211 19.22 11.85 -5.36
N PRO A 212 20.48 12.34 -5.48
CA PRO A 212 21.36 12.52 -4.33
C PRO A 212 20.81 13.51 -3.29
N ASP A 213 21.28 13.40 -2.05
CA ASP A 213 21.01 14.35 -0.96
C ASP A 213 21.14 15.81 -1.43
N GLY A 214 20.10 16.62 -1.19
CA GLY A 214 20.11 18.06 -1.51
C GLY A 214 19.30 18.50 -2.74
N GLU A 215 18.46 17.63 -3.33
CA GLU A 215 17.52 18.03 -4.38
C GLU A 215 16.51 19.06 -3.84
N VAL A 216 16.36 20.17 -4.56
CA VAL A 216 15.41 21.23 -4.22
C VAL A 216 14.11 21.02 -4.99
N VAL A 217 13.01 20.93 -4.27
CA VAL A 217 11.65 20.87 -4.82
C VAL A 217 10.95 22.21 -4.65
N GLU A 218 10.18 22.62 -5.66
CA GLU A 218 9.40 23.85 -5.59
C GLU A 218 8.09 23.58 -4.85
N ALA A 219 7.99 24.02 -3.59
CA ALA A 219 6.77 23.91 -2.80
C ALA A 219 5.94 25.21 -2.88
N GLU A 220 4.68 25.17 -2.43
CA GLU A 220 3.79 26.36 -2.46
C GLU A 220 4.36 27.57 -1.70
N PHE A 221 5.22 27.34 -0.70
CA PHE A 221 5.89 28.37 0.09
C PHE A 221 7.29 28.74 -0.43
N GLY A 222 7.68 28.23 -1.60
CA GLY A 222 8.98 28.44 -2.23
C GLY A 222 9.83 27.16 -2.31
N PRO A 223 11.06 27.27 -2.87
CA PRO A 223 11.97 26.14 -2.99
C PRO A 223 12.39 25.60 -1.61
N MET A 224 12.30 24.29 -1.42
CA MET A 224 12.66 23.60 -0.18
C MET A 224 13.49 22.35 -0.50
N GLN A 225 14.31 21.91 0.46
CA GLN A 225 15.01 20.64 0.34
C GLN A 225 14.01 19.48 0.40
N LEU A 226 14.19 18.48 -0.46
CA LEU A 226 13.31 17.32 -0.53
C LEU A 226 13.16 16.62 0.82
N ASP A 227 14.27 16.43 1.54
CA ASP A 227 14.26 15.77 2.86
C ASP A 227 13.50 16.59 3.91
N ASP A 228 13.61 17.92 3.87
CA ASP A 228 12.85 18.80 4.77
C ASP A 228 11.33 18.73 4.51
N VAL A 229 10.93 18.55 3.25
CA VAL A 229 9.53 18.38 2.86
C VAL A 229 9.02 17.01 3.32
N LEU A 230 9.81 15.94 3.13
CA LEU A 230 9.45 14.57 3.51
C LEU A 230 9.47 14.34 5.02
N ALA A 231 10.37 14.99 5.77
CA ALA A 231 10.37 15.00 7.24
C ALA A 231 9.03 15.50 7.79
N LYS A 232 8.35 16.37 7.03
CA LYS A 232 7.01 16.88 7.33
C LYS A 232 5.97 16.29 6.38
N GLU A 233 6.01 14.98 6.09
CA GLU A 233 5.11 14.32 5.14
C GLU A 233 3.61 14.62 5.36
N ALA A 234 3.19 14.81 6.61
CA ALA A 234 1.81 15.14 6.96
C ALA A 234 1.38 16.55 6.47
N SER A 235 2.34 17.41 6.14
CA SER A 235 2.11 18.77 5.63
C SER A 235 2.13 18.87 4.10
N VAL A 236 2.53 17.80 3.40
CA VAL A 236 2.50 17.75 1.93
C VAL A 236 1.03 17.78 1.49
N PRO A 237 0.58 18.75 0.66
CA PRO A 237 -0.81 18.82 0.24
C PRO A 237 -1.15 17.66 -0.71
N ASP A 238 -2.38 17.14 -0.63
CA ASP A 238 -2.92 16.27 -1.68
C ASP A 238 -2.91 17.05 -3.01
N GLY A 239 -2.63 16.38 -4.12
CA GLY A 239 -2.50 17.02 -5.42
C GLY A 239 -1.72 16.15 -6.39
N MET A 240 -0.96 16.78 -7.29
CA MET A 240 -0.16 16.07 -8.31
C MET A 240 1.19 16.74 -8.45
N LEU A 241 2.25 15.93 -8.50
CA LEU A 241 3.60 16.44 -8.71
C LEU A 241 3.74 16.87 -10.18
N LEU A 242 4.08 18.14 -10.43
CA LEU A 242 4.30 18.72 -11.76
C LEU A 242 5.76 19.15 -11.94
N ALA A 243 6.15 19.57 -13.15
CA ALA A 243 7.46 20.18 -13.34
C ALA A 243 7.48 21.60 -12.73
N SER A 244 8.63 22.01 -12.19
CA SER A 244 8.87 23.43 -11.91
C SER A 244 9.12 24.20 -13.21
N GLU A 245 9.04 25.53 -13.16
CA GLU A 245 9.44 26.38 -14.29
C GLU A 245 10.93 26.22 -14.66
N SER A 246 11.74 25.75 -13.72
CA SER A 246 13.16 25.42 -13.91
C SER A 246 13.42 23.98 -14.39
N GLY A 247 12.38 23.15 -14.55
CA GLY A 247 12.47 21.75 -15.02
C GLY A 247 12.74 20.70 -13.93
N GLY A 248 12.77 21.10 -12.65
CA GLY A 248 12.76 20.22 -11.48
C GLY A 248 11.33 19.76 -11.12
N ALA A 249 11.12 19.32 -9.89
CA ALA A 249 9.81 18.90 -9.39
C ALA A 249 9.12 20.02 -8.58
N ALA A 250 7.82 20.17 -8.77
CA ALA A 250 6.97 21.14 -8.09
C ALA A 250 5.75 20.46 -7.44
N VAL A 251 5.55 20.72 -6.15
CA VAL A 251 4.40 20.26 -5.38
C VAL A 251 3.21 21.16 -5.68
N VAL A 252 2.20 20.64 -6.37
CA VAL A 252 0.99 21.39 -6.73
C VAL A 252 -0.19 20.84 -5.94
N GLY A 253 -0.73 21.63 -5.01
CA GLY A 253 -1.90 21.26 -4.22
C GLY A 253 -3.17 21.12 -5.07
N ALA A 254 -4.13 20.35 -4.57
CA ALA A 254 -5.36 19.97 -5.27
C ALA A 254 -6.19 21.17 -5.75
N GLN A 255 -6.32 22.22 -4.94
CA GLN A 255 -7.04 23.44 -5.35
C GLN A 255 -6.31 24.15 -6.49
N ARG A 256 -4.98 24.31 -6.38
CA ARG A 256 -4.14 24.92 -7.41
C ARG A 256 -4.14 24.10 -8.72
N LEU A 257 -4.16 22.77 -8.63
CA LEU A 257 -4.33 21.89 -9.78
C LEU A 257 -5.69 22.10 -10.45
N ALA A 258 -6.78 22.20 -9.67
CA ALA A 258 -8.10 22.50 -10.20
C ALA A 258 -8.14 23.86 -10.91
N GLU A 259 -7.46 24.88 -10.38
CA GLU A 259 -7.34 26.20 -11.04
C GLU A 259 -6.69 26.11 -12.43
N ALA A 260 -5.62 25.32 -12.59
CA ALA A 260 -5.01 25.08 -13.89
C ALA A 260 -5.96 24.35 -14.85
N LEU A 261 -6.61 23.28 -14.38
CA LEU A 261 -7.56 22.48 -15.17
C LEU A 261 -8.84 23.23 -15.53
N GLY A 262 -9.20 24.27 -14.77
CA GLY A 262 -10.33 25.15 -15.05
C GLY A 262 -9.96 26.42 -15.82
N ALA A 263 -8.68 26.62 -16.17
CA ALA A 263 -8.16 27.86 -16.74
C ALA A 263 -8.62 29.11 -15.95
N GLY A 264 -8.50 29.08 -14.62
CA GLY A 264 -8.96 30.18 -13.75
C GLY A 264 -10.48 30.40 -13.75
N GLY A 265 -11.27 29.40 -14.17
CA GLY A 265 -12.73 29.46 -14.29
C GLY A 265 -13.24 29.79 -15.68
N GLU A 266 -12.35 29.92 -16.68
CA GLU A 266 -12.73 30.12 -18.09
C GLU A 266 -13.14 28.83 -18.81
N HIS A 267 -12.79 27.66 -18.25
CA HIS A 267 -13.06 26.35 -18.82
C HIS A 267 -13.67 25.38 -17.79
N CYS A 268 -14.45 24.41 -18.29
CA CYS A 268 -15.02 23.33 -17.52
C CYS A 268 -15.07 22.08 -18.40
N ALA A 269 -14.23 21.09 -18.09
CA ALA A 269 -14.21 19.81 -18.79
C ALA A 269 -15.46 18.98 -18.46
N TYR A 270 -15.80 18.03 -19.32
CA TYR A 270 -16.83 17.05 -19.00
C TYR A 270 -16.34 16.07 -17.93
N PHE A 271 -15.13 15.53 -18.10
CA PHE A 271 -14.60 14.48 -17.25
C PHE A 271 -13.08 14.59 -17.10
N VAL A 272 -12.61 14.49 -15.85
CA VAL A 272 -11.19 14.36 -15.50
C VAL A 272 -10.94 12.98 -14.88
N SER A 273 -10.06 12.18 -15.47
CA SER A 273 -9.57 10.95 -14.84
C SER A 273 -8.20 11.19 -14.21
N LEU A 274 -8.01 10.59 -13.03
CA LEU A 274 -6.81 10.71 -12.22
C LEU A 274 -6.19 9.32 -12.06
N SER A 275 -5.27 8.98 -12.96
CA SER A 275 -4.39 7.80 -12.89
C SER A 275 -3.21 8.09 -11.95
N LEU A 276 -3.57 8.36 -10.70
CA LEU A 276 -2.67 8.61 -9.58
C LEU A 276 -3.29 8.08 -8.28
N GLU A 277 -2.44 7.57 -7.39
CA GLU A 277 -2.83 7.11 -6.06
C GLU A 277 -3.44 8.26 -5.23
N ASN A 278 -4.24 7.93 -4.22
CA ASN A 278 -4.78 8.89 -3.22
C ASN A 278 -5.51 10.12 -3.79
N SER A 279 -6.00 10.02 -5.03
CA SER A 279 -6.57 11.12 -5.80
C SER A 279 -8.06 11.36 -5.57
N ALA A 280 -8.81 10.37 -5.09
CA ALA A 280 -10.25 10.47 -4.95
C ALA A 280 -10.69 11.43 -3.84
N ALA A 281 -10.07 11.36 -2.66
CA ALA A 281 -10.61 11.96 -1.44
C ALA A 281 -10.65 13.49 -1.49
N ARG A 282 -9.57 14.11 -1.98
CA ARG A 282 -9.41 15.57 -2.02
C ARG A 282 -9.21 16.10 -3.44
N THR A 283 -8.27 15.56 -4.22
CA THR A 283 -7.94 16.03 -5.57
C THR A 283 -9.14 15.99 -6.53
N ALA A 284 -9.75 14.82 -6.73
CA ALA A 284 -10.93 14.66 -7.58
C ALA A 284 -12.11 15.51 -7.10
N ALA A 285 -12.33 15.55 -5.78
CA ALA A 285 -13.41 16.33 -5.18
C ALA A 285 -13.25 17.82 -5.47
N LEU A 286 -12.03 18.38 -5.33
CA LEU A 286 -11.75 19.79 -5.57
C LEU A 286 -11.77 20.17 -7.04
N ILE A 287 -11.33 19.29 -7.95
CA ILE A 287 -11.48 19.51 -9.40
C ILE A 287 -12.94 19.77 -9.77
N VAL A 288 -13.87 19.00 -9.18
CA VAL A 288 -15.31 19.18 -9.41
C VAL A 288 -15.85 20.39 -8.64
N ALA A 289 -15.46 20.56 -7.37
CA ALA A 289 -15.96 21.62 -6.51
C ALA A 289 -15.57 23.03 -6.99
N GLU A 290 -14.35 23.18 -7.52
CA GLU A 290 -13.84 24.41 -8.13
C GLU A 290 -14.30 24.60 -9.59
N ARG A 291 -15.13 23.67 -10.09
CA ARG A 291 -15.78 23.70 -11.42
C ARG A 291 -14.81 23.55 -12.60
N ALA A 292 -13.62 23.00 -12.37
CA ALA A 292 -12.69 22.64 -13.43
C ALA A 292 -13.23 21.50 -14.31
N ALA A 293 -14.07 20.63 -13.74
CA ALA A 293 -14.80 19.61 -14.49
C ALA A 293 -16.20 19.36 -13.92
N LEU A 294 -17.12 18.85 -14.75
CA LEU A 294 -18.42 18.35 -14.28
C LEU A 294 -18.28 17.08 -13.43
N SER A 295 -17.21 16.33 -13.65
CA SER A 295 -16.98 15.04 -13.02
C SER A 295 -15.52 14.68 -12.95
N ALA A 296 -15.16 13.89 -11.94
CA ALA A 296 -13.82 13.35 -11.80
C ALA A 296 -13.85 11.93 -11.22
N VAL A 297 -12.93 11.09 -11.66
CA VAL A 297 -12.70 9.76 -11.07
C VAL A 297 -11.26 9.66 -10.60
N GLY A 298 -11.09 9.16 -9.38
CA GLY A 298 -9.78 8.87 -8.80
C GLY A 298 -9.84 7.68 -7.84
N PHE A 299 -8.73 7.45 -7.14
CA PHE A 299 -8.55 6.33 -6.23
C PHE A 299 -8.39 6.80 -4.77
N GLN A 300 -9.07 6.15 -3.84
CA GLN A 300 -9.09 6.50 -2.42
C GLN A 300 -7.76 6.20 -1.72
N ASP A 301 -7.06 5.18 -2.20
CA ASP A 301 -5.77 4.70 -1.70
C ASP A 301 -4.90 4.27 -2.92
N ALA A 302 -3.81 3.56 -2.66
CA ALA A 302 -3.02 2.91 -3.70
C ALA A 302 -3.85 1.88 -4.50
N VAL A 303 -3.64 1.88 -5.80
CA VAL A 303 -4.21 0.95 -6.77
C VAL A 303 -3.07 0.40 -7.61
N GLU A 304 -3.10 -0.87 -7.98
CA GLU A 304 -2.11 -1.38 -8.94
C GLU A 304 -2.31 -0.67 -10.29
N ASP A 305 -1.25 -0.06 -10.85
CA ASP A 305 -1.28 0.68 -12.13
C ASP A 305 -2.05 -0.09 -13.21
N GLN A 306 -1.80 -1.39 -13.30
CA GLN A 306 -2.43 -2.29 -14.25
C GLN A 306 -3.96 -2.33 -14.17
N LEU A 307 -4.49 -2.26 -12.94
CA LEU A 307 -5.92 -2.25 -12.68
C LEU A 307 -6.50 -0.86 -12.91
N ALA A 308 -5.76 0.21 -12.59
CA ALA A 308 -6.13 1.59 -12.90
C ALA A 308 -6.25 1.81 -14.41
N ASP A 309 -5.22 1.44 -15.17
CA ASP A 309 -5.17 1.44 -16.63
C ASP A 309 -6.36 0.69 -17.22
N PHE A 310 -6.59 -0.53 -16.73
CA PHE A 310 -7.69 -1.37 -17.21
C PHE A 310 -9.05 -0.73 -16.93
N PHE A 311 -9.24 -0.17 -15.74
CA PHE A 311 -10.47 0.49 -15.36
C PHE A 311 -10.74 1.72 -16.25
N PHE A 312 -9.75 2.58 -16.47
CA PHE A 312 -9.94 3.74 -17.34
C PHE A 312 -10.11 3.33 -18.81
N GLU A 313 -9.42 2.31 -19.29
CA GLU A 313 -9.63 1.76 -20.63
C GLU A 313 -11.10 1.36 -20.84
N LEU A 314 -11.72 0.71 -19.84
CA LEU A 314 -13.14 0.35 -19.86
C LEU A 314 -14.05 1.59 -19.83
N VAL A 315 -13.78 2.57 -18.95
CA VAL A 315 -14.59 3.80 -18.86
C VAL A 315 -14.57 4.55 -20.19
N TYR A 316 -13.38 4.75 -20.76
CA TYR A 316 -13.23 5.46 -22.02
C TYR A 316 -13.85 4.71 -23.20
N GLY A 317 -13.75 3.38 -23.23
CA GLY A 317 -14.43 2.55 -24.23
C GLY A 317 -15.96 2.72 -24.21
N GLN A 318 -16.54 2.96 -23.04
CA GLN A 318 -17.97 3.28 -22.89
C GLN A 318 -18.30 4.73 -23.27
N LEU A 319 -17.36 5.66 -23.12
CA LEU A 319 -17.52 7.07 -23.50
C LEU A 319 -17.35 7.32 -25.00
N ASP A 320 -16.94 6.33 -25.81
CA ASP A 320 -16.88 6.50 -27.26
C ASP A 320 -18.26 6.36 -27.97
N GLN A 321 -19.35 6.39 -27.22
CA GLN A 321 -20.72 6.35 -27.74
C GLN A 321 -21.23 7.74 -28.17
N ALA A 322 -22.32 7.80 -28.93
CA ALA A 322 -22.92 9.06 -29.40
C ALA A 322 -23.40 9.97 -28.26
N VAL A 323 -23.80 9.39 -27.12
CA VAL A 323 -24.27 10.09 -25.91
C VAL A 323 -23.36 9.70 -24.75
N TRP A 324 -22.66 10.68 -24.18
CA TRP A 324 -21.82 10.46 -23.00
C TRP A 324 -22.67 10.30 -21.74
N ASN A 325 -22.50 9.17 -21.08
CA ASN A 325 -23.16 8.86 -19.82
C ASN A 325 -22.13 8.31 -18.84
N LEU A 326 -21.38 9.21 -18.20
CA LEU A 326 -20.30 8.82 -17.29
C LEU A 326 -20.78 7.94 -16.12
N PRO A 327 -21.90 8.22 -15.42
CA PRO A 327 -22.36 7.33 -14.35
C PRO A 327 -22.58 5.88 -14.83
N LEU A 328 -23.15 5.68 -16.03
CA LEU A 328 -23.34 4.34 -16.61
C LEU A 328 -22.01 3.72 -17.05
N ALA A 329 -21.13 4.50 -17.68
CA ALA A 329 -19.79 4.07 -18.09
C ALA A 329 -18.96 3.60 -16.89
N PHE A 330 -18.96 4.39 -15.82
CA PHE A 330 -18.31 4.07 -14.55
C PHE A 330 -18.83 2.76 -13.97
N GLU A 331 -20.15 2.60 -13.86
CA GLU A 331 -20.75 1.40 -13.30
C GLU A 331 -20.49 0.16 -14.14
N SER A 332 -20.54 0.29 -15.46
CA SER A 332 -20.25 -0.80 -16.41
C SER A 332 -18.80 -1.25 -16.34
N ALA A 333 -17.86 -0.29 -16.29
CA ALA A 333 -16.44 -0.55 -16.06
C ALA A 333 -16.22 -1.22 -14.70
N TRP A 334 -16.92 -0.76 -13.67
CA TRP A 334 -16.80 -1.29 -12.32
C TRP A 334 -17.32 -2.72 -12.19
N LEU A 335 -18.41 -3.06 -12.86
CA LEU A 335 -18.94 -4.42 -12.90
C LEU A 335 -17.95 -5.41 -13.55
N ARG A 336 -17.21 -4.98 -14.57
CA ARG A 336 -16.15 -5.79 -15.21
C ARG A 336 -14.91 -5.86 -14.34
N ALA A 337 -14.43 -4.73 -13.82
CA ALA A 337 -13.26 -4.67 -12.96
C ALA A 337 -13.40 -5.60 -11.75
N ARG A 338 -14.58 -5.62 -11.09
CA ARG A 338 -14.87 -6.53 -9.96
C ARG A 338 -14.77 -8.03 -10.25
N LYS A 339 -14.78 -8.44 -11.53
CA LYS A 339 -14.59 -9.84 -11.92
C LYS A 339 -13.11 -10.24 -11.99
N GLU A 340 -12.20 -9.27 -12.00
CA GLU A 340 -10.77 -9.53 -11.99
C GLU A 340 -10.35 -10.16 -10.65
N PRO A 341 -9.52 -11.22 -10.64
CA PRO A 341 -9.00 -11.81 -9.41
C PRO A 341 -8.37 -10.80 -8.45
N ARG A 342 -7.82 -9.69 -9.01
CA ARG A 342 -7.16 -8.60 -8.27
C ARG A 342 -8.12 -7.55 -7.69
N ALA A 343 -9.39 -7.59 -8.07
CA ALA A 343 -10.36 -6.59 -7.63
C ALA A 343 -10.80 -6.73 -6.18
N THR A 344 -10.42 -7.81 -5.49
CA THR A 344 -10.59 -7.96 -4.04
C THR A 344 -9.90 -6.85 -3.25
N ARG A 345 -8.91 -6.16 -3.85
CA ARG A 345 -8.22 -4.98 -3.30
C ARG A 345 -8.76 -3.63 -3.83
N ALA A 346 -9.69 -3.67 -4.79
CA ALA A 346 -10.20 -2.49 -5.49
C ALA A 346 -11.42 -1.90 -4.78
N THR A 347 -11.33 -1.55 -3.50
CA THR A 347 -12.45 -0.90 -2.80
C THR A 347 -12.39 0.64 -2.85
N GLY A 348 -11.51 1.20 -3.69
CA GLY A 348 -11.14 2.62 -3.64
C GLY A 348 -11.47 3.46 -4.86
N VAL A 349 -12.16 2.97 -5.89
CA VAL A 349 -12.47 3.83 -7.06
C VAL A 349 -13.71 4.68 -6.76
N THR A 350 -13.57 6.00 -6.88
CA THR A 350 -14.60 6.97 -6.50
C THR A 350 -14.93 7.89 -7.65
N LEU A 351 -16.23 8.01 -7.97
CA LEU A 351 -16.76 8.99 -8.91
C LEU A 351 -17.31 10.22 -8.16
N TRP A 352 -16.82 11.40 -8.52
CA TRP A 352 -17.33 12.71 -8.10
C TRP A 352 -18.08 13.40 -9.24
N MET A 353 -19.21 14.04 -8.91
CA MET A 353 -20.08 14.77 -9.84
C MET A 353 -20.45 16.14 -9.27
N GLY A 354 -20.49 17.18 -10.12
CA GLY A 354 -20.72 18.59 -9.72
C GLY A 354 -22.10 19.15 -10.08
N ALA A 355 -22.90 18.39 -10.84
CA ALA A 355 -24.26 18.75 -11.25
C ALA A 355 -25.27 17.82 -10.58
N PRO A 356 -26.53 18.27 -10.40
CA PRO A 356 -27.54 17.45 -9.76
C PRO A 356 -27.66 16.10 -10.47
N LEU A 357 -27.41 15.02 -9.73
CA LEU A 357 -27.72 13.67 -10.20
C LEU A 357 -29.24 13.38 -10.16
N ASN A 358 -30.08 14.38 -9.85
CA ASN A 358 -31.43 14.17 -9.33
C ASN A 358 -32.61 14.50 -10.29
N GLU A 359 -32.42 14.72 -11.59
CA GLU A 359 -33.55 14.74 -12.54
C GLU A 359 -33.23 13.95 -13.82
N ALA A 360 -34.06 12.94 -14.13
CA ALA A 360 -33.87 11.91 -15.17
C ALA A 360 -32.58 11.05 -15.08
N ALA A 361 -31.57 11.48 -14.33
CA ALA A 361 -30.25 10.86 -14.19
C ALA A 361 -30.21 9.62 -13.28
N PHE A 362 -31.30 9.26 -12.61
CA PHE A 362 -31.44 7.97 -11.91
C PHE A 362 -32.08 6.87 -12.78
N THR A 363 -32.72 7.22 -13.90
CA THR A 363 -33.10 6.27 -14.96
C THR A 363 -31.91 6.06 -15.91
N LEU A 364 -30.77 5.72 -15.35
CA LEU A 364 -29.72 5.06 -16.12
C LEU A 364 -30.24 3.65 -16.39
N GLY A 365 -30.21 3.20 -17.64
CA GLY A 365 -30.54 1.81 -17.97
C GLY A 365 -29.76 0.81 -17.11
N GLU A 366 -30.13 -0.47 -17.19
CA GLU A 366 -29.38 -1.50 -16.48
C GLU A 366 -27.93 -1.57 -17.01
N PRO A 367 -26.92 -1.45 -16.13
CA PRO A 367 -25.52 -1.52 -16.54
C PRO A 367 -25.15 -2.96 -16.95
N ALA A 368 -24.52 -3.12 -18.10
CA ALA A 368 -23.84 -4.35 -18.49
C ALA A 368 -22.35 -4.26 -18.12
N ALA A 369 -21.69 -5.39 -17.89
CA ALA A 369 -20.24 -5.37 -17.68
C ALA A 369 -19.55 -4.89 -18.97
N ALA A 370 -18.71 -3.85 -18.87
CA ALA A 370 -17.99 -3.32 -20.02
C ALA A 370 -17.03 -4.37 -20.60
N GLU A 371 -16.85 -4.35 -21.92
CA GLU A 371 -15.87 -5.15 -22.63
C GLU A 371 -14.78 -4.26 -23.24
N LEU A 372 -13.56 -4.77 -23.30
CA LEU A 372 -12.48 -4.10 -24.03
C LEU A 372 -12.76 -4.19 -25.53
N ARG A 373 -12.31 -3.19 -26.27
CA ARG A 373 -12.29 -3.26 -27.73
C ARG A 373 -11.34 -4.35 -28.20
N GLU A 374 -11.79 -5.19 -29.12
CA GLU A 374 -10.93 -6.20 -29.73
C GLU A 374 -9.80 -5.51 -30.52
N ALA A 375 -8.57 -6.00 -30.33
CA ALA A 375 -7.40 -5.50 -31.02
C ALA A 375 -7.06 -6.43 -32.20
N ASP A 376 -6.83 -5.86 -33.38
CA ASP A 376 -6.43 -6.61 -34.59
C ASP A 376 -4.92 -6.96 -34.61
N THR A 377 -4.26 -6.92 -33.46
CA THR A 377 -2.84 -7.23 -33.30
C THR A 377 -2.64 -8.65 -32.80
N PRO A 378 -1.53 -9.34 -33.13
CA PRO A 378 -1.22 -10.66 -32.58
C PRO A 378 -1.11 -10.61 -31.04
N PRO A 379 -1.23 -11.77 -30.36
CA PRO A 379 -0.98 -11.86 -28.93
C PRO A 379 0.37 -11.26 -28.54
N ARG A 380 0.42 -10.56 -27.41
CA ARG A 380 1.62 -9.85 -26.96
C ARG A 380 1.92 -10.16 -25.50
N LEU A 381 3.20 -10.30 -25.19
CA LEU A 381 3.70 -10.40 -23.82
C LEU A 381 4.35 -9.07 -23.40
N LEU A 382 3.92 -8.54 -22.25
CA LEU A 382 4.55 -7.43 -21.55
C LEU A 382 5.30 -8.03 -20.36
N ALA A 383 6.63 -8.01 -20.37
CA ALA A 383 7.46 -8.59 -19.31
C ALA A 383 8.49 -7.58 -18.79
N LYS A 384 8.45 -7.30 -17.49
CA LYS A 384 9.40 -6.45 -16.74
C LYS A 384 9.95 -7.24 -15.55
N PRO A 385 11.05 -8.00 -15.74
CA PRO A 385 11.67 -8.74 -14.65
C PRO A 385 12.40 -7.81 -13.67
N GLU A 386 12.54 -8.27 -12.44
CA GLU A 386 13.39 -7.60 -11.44
C GLU A 386 14.85 -7.64 -11.87
N LYS A 387 15.56 -6.51 -11.70
CA LYS A 387 16.98 -6.38 -12.08
C LYS A 387 17.90 -7.16 -11.15
N GLU A 388 17.46 -7.42 -9.93
CA GLU A 388 18.21 -8.12 -8.90
C GLU A 388 17.28 -9.07 -8.13
N LEU A 389 17.65 -10.34 -8.07
CA LEU A 389 16.93 -11.40 -7.39
C LEU A 389 17.57 -11.67 -6.03
N ASN A 390 16.82 -11.40 -4.98
CA ASN A 390 17.18 -11.69 -3.60
C ASN A 390 16.62 -13.05 -3.19
N TYR A 391 17.41 -13.85 -2.47
CA TYR A 391 16.98 -15.19 -2.05
C TYR A 391 15.77 -15.14 -1.11
N ALA A 392 15.70 -14.19 -0.17
CA ALA A 392 14.58 -14.06 0.76
C ALA A 392 13.27 -13.69 0.05
N VAL A 393 13.33 -12.87 -1.00
CA VAL A 393 12.17 -12.56 -1.84
C VAL A 393 11.65 -13.86 -2.45
N LEU A 394 12.51 -14.61 -3.14
CA LEU A 394 12.09 -15.81 -3.86
C LEU A 394 11.67 -16.95 -2.94
N HIS A 395 12.35 -17.11 -1.80
CA HIS A 395 12.08 -18.15 -0.81
C HIS A 395 10.67 -18.05 -0.27
N ASN A 396 10.16 -16.83 -0.15
CA ASN A 396 8.85 -16.52 0.38
C ASN A 396 7.81 -16.21 -0.71
N ASN A 397 7.95 -16.82 -1.90
CA ASN A 397 7.06 -16.65 -3.05
C ASN A 397 6.90 -15.18 -3.51
N GLY A 398 7.92 -14.35 -3.31
CA GLY A 398 8.00 -13.02 -3.88
C GLY A 398 8.09 -13.06 -5.40
N ARG A 399 7.83 -11.92 -6.04
CA ARG A 399 7.68 -11.82 -7.50
C ARG A 399 9.04 -11.77 -8.20
N LEU A 400 9.16 -12.52 -9.30
CA LEU A 400 10.27 -12.36 -10.26
C LEU A 400 10.06 -11.18 -11.23
N PHE A 401 8.80 -10.81 -11.44
CA PHE A 401 8.39 -9.79 -12.39
C PHE A 401 7.55 -8.74 -11.68
N SER A 402 7.89 -7.47 -11.92
CA SER A 402 6.98 -6.37 -11.61
C SER A 402 5.77 -6.36 -12.55
N GLU A 403 5.94 -6.89 -13.77
CA GLU A 403 4.87 -7.09 -14.75
C GLU A 403 5.18 -8.31 -15.62
N ILE A 404 4.24 -9.25 -15.71
CA ILE A 404 4.22 -10.28 -16.78
C ILE A 404 2.78 -10.54 -17.22
N VAL A 405 2.37 -9.86 -18.30
CA VAL A 405 0.99 -9.80 -18.77
C VAL A 405 0.92 -10.24 -20.23
N VAL A 406 0.00 -11.16 -20.51
CA VAL A 406 -0.36 -11.55 -21.87
C VAL A 406 -1.62 -10.81 -22.29
N GLU A 407 -1.53 -10.05 -23.38
CA GLU A 407 -2.69 -9.48 -24.07
C GLU A 407 -3.10 -10.44 -25.20
N ARG A 408 -4.38 -10.82 -25.24
CA ARG A 408 -4.90 -11.78 -26.23
C ARG A 408 -4.71 -11.30 -27.66
N GLY A 409 -4.90 -10.01 -27.91
CA GLY A 409 -4.96 -9.49 -29.28
C GLY A 409 -6.08 -10.15 -30.08
N ASN A 410 -5.76 -10.57 -31.30
CA ASN A 410 -6.64 -11.22 -32.26
C ASN A 410 -6.73 -12.75 -32.12
N ALA A 411 -6.11 -13.36 -31.10
CA ALA A 411 -6.29 -14.78 -30.84
C ALA A 411 -7.75 -15.08 -30.49
N GLY A 412 -8.28 -16.16 -31.08
CA GLY A 412 -9.64 -16.63 -30.80
C GLY A 412 -9.76 -17.15 -29.35
N PRO A 413 -10.94 -17.08 -28.71
CA PRO A 413 -11.11 -17.52 -27.32
C PRO A 413 -10.68 -18.96 -27.01
N GLU A 414 -10.62 -19.82 -28.02
CA GLU A 414 -10.19 -21.22 -27.91
C GLU A 414 -8.73 -21.46 -28.32
N ASP A 415 -8.02 -20.44 -28.80
CA ASP A 415 -6.61 -20.55 -29.17
C ASP A 415 -5.75 -20.84 -27.94
N GLY A 416 -4.71 -21.66 -28.13
CA GLY A 416 -3.73 -21.99 -27.10
C GLY A 416 -2.62 -20.93 -27.02
N LEU A 417 -2.43 -20.36 -25.84
CA LEU A 417 -1.28 -19.51 -25.50
C LEU A 417 -0.38 -20.24 -24.51
N SER A 418 0.93 -20.02 -24.61
CA SER A 418 1.89 -20.50 -23.61
C SER A 418 2.97 -19.50 -23.32
N VAL A 419 3.35 -19.41 -22.05
CA VAL A 419 4.46 -18.58 -21.57
C VAL A 419 5.51 -19.48 -20.93
N ASP A 420 6.76 -19.30 -21.36
CA ASP A 420 7.94 -19.96 -20.78
C ASP A 420 8.85 -18.91 -20.13
N VAL A 421 9.30 -19.19 -18.90
CA VAL A 421 10.27 -18.40 -18.17
C VAL A 421 11.43 -19.32 -17.77
N GLU A 422 12.67 -18.93 -18.09
CA GLU A 422 13.86 -19.74 -17.83
C GLU A 422 14.98 -18.89 -17.23
N LEU A 423 15.44 -19.26 -16.03
CA LEU A 423 16.56 -18.63 -15.33
C LEU A 423 17.82 -19.50 -15.41
N GLN A 424 18.93 -18.90 -15.85
CA GLN A 424 20.23 -19.58 -15.91
C GLN A 424 20.92 -19.57 -14.53
N LEU A 425 21.22 -20.74 -13.97
CA LEU A 425 21.82 -20.89 -12.63
C LEU A 425 23.16 -21.64 -12.70
N GLY A 426 23.99 -21.29 -13.70
CA GLY A 426 25.26 -21.95 -13.96
C GLY A 426 25.06 -23.21 -14.82
N PRO A 427 25.43 -24.42 -14.34
CA PRO A 427 25.16 -25.67 -15.06
C PRO A 427 23.69 -26.09 -14.97
N GLU A 428 22.92 -25.53 -14.03
CA GLU A 428 21.50 -25.80 -13.85
C GLU A 428 20.65 -24.71 -14.50
N GLN A 429 19.44 -25.08 -14.90
CA GLN A 429 18.41 -24.17 -15.39
C GLN A 429 17.15 -24.37 -14.58
N ALA A 430 16.51 -23.27 -14.22
CA ALA A 430 15.26 -23.30 -13.50
C ALA A 430 14.17 -22.71 -14.40
N SER A 431 13.14 -23.50 -14.69
CA SER A 431 12.12 -23.17 -15.68
C SER A 431 10.71 -23.20 -15.10
N TRP A 432 9.89 -22.26 -15.53
CA TRP A 432 8.45 -22.22 -15.31
C TRP A 432 7.73 -22.15 -16.66
N ARG A 433 6.68 -22.95 -16.83
CA ARG A 433 5.89 -23.00 -18.07
C ARG A 433 4.41 -23.07 -17.73
N LYS A 434 3.62 -22.25 -18.42
CA LYS A 434 2.15 -22.31 -18.35
C LYS A 434 1.55 -22.30 -19.74
N ARG A 435 0.56 -23.16 -19.97
CA ARG A 435 -0.27 -23.21 -21.19
C ARG A 435 -1.73 -23.01 -20.81
N PHE A 436 -2.45 -22.19 -21.56
CA PHE A 436 -3.83 -21.81 -21.27
C PHE A 436 -4.56 -21.42 -22.56
N VAL A 437 -5.89 -21.39 -22.51
CA VAL A 437 -6.73 -20.93 -23.62
C VAL A 437 -6.92 -19.42 -23.55
N ALA A 438 -7.07 -18.76 -24.69
CA ALA A 438 -7.21 -17.30 -24.78
C ALA A 438 -8.63 -16.79 -24.45
N SER A 439 -9.26 -17.37 -23.43
CA SER A 439 -10.65 -17.11 -23.02
C SER A 439 -10.91 -15.68 -22.53
N GLU A 440 -9.87 -14.98 -22.12
CA GLU A 440 -9.91 -13.62 -21.61
C GLU A 440 -9.07 -12.69 -22.50
N THR A 441 -9.34 -11.39 -22.46
CA THR A 441 -8.60 -10.40 -23.25
C THR A 441 -7.21 -10.11 -22.67
N ARG A 442 -7.01 -10.41 -21.38
CA ARG A 442 -5.78 -10.13 -20.64
C ARG A 442 -5.54 -11.21 -19.58
N PHE A 443 -4.30 -11.68 -19.46
CA PHE A 443 -3.87 -12.63 -18.43
C PHE A 443 -2.69 -12.05 -17.69
N ASP A 444 -2.80 -11.88 -16.38
CA ASP A 444 -1.67 -11.46 -15.56
C ASP A 444 -1.08 -12.66 -14.81
N LEU A 445 0.17 -12.96 -15.12
CA LEU A 445 0.91 -14.12 -14.62
C LEU A 445 1.88 -13.76 -13.47
N SER A 446 1.89 -12.51 -13.01
CA SER A 446 2.94 -11.98 -12.10
C SER A 446 3.04 -12.68 -10.74
N ASN A 447 1.93 -13.27 -10.26
CA ASN A 447 1.92 -14.03 -8.99
C ASN A 447 2.06 -15.55 -9.21
N GLU A 448 2.17 -16.02 -10.45
CA GLU A 448 2.22 -17.46 -10.77
C GLU A 448 3.62 -17.94 -11.09
N VAL A 449 4.45 -17.06 -11.65
CA VAL A 449 5.83 -17.37 -12.03
C VAL A 449 6.67 -17.59 -10.78
N HIS A 450 7.17 -18.80 -10.63
CA HIS A 450 8.09 -19.19 -9.56
C HIS A 450 9.26 -19.96 -10.15
N VAL A 451 10.41 -19.87 -9.49
CA VAL A 451 11.64 -20.54 -9.92
C VAL A 451 12.13 -21.41 -8.77
N PRO A 452 12.41 -22.70 -8.99
CA PRO A 452 12.91 -23.58 -7.94
C PRO A 452 14.26 -23.07 -7.42
N LEU A 453 14.36 -22.87 -6.10
CA LEU A 453 15.58 -22.41 -5.42
C LEU A 453 16.48 -23.55 -4.95
N THR A 454 16.27 -24.75 -5.47
CA THR A 454 17.03 -25.94 -5.11
C THR A 454 18.44 -25.94 -5.69
N ALA A 455 18.71 -25.05 -6.66
CA ALA A 455 19.99 -24.96 -7.34
C ALA A 455 21.11 -24.62 -6.36
N ALA A 456 22.23 -25.34 -6.46
CA ALA A 456 23.37 -25.17 -5.58
C ALA A 456 23.92 -23.73 -5.65
N LEU A 457 24.00 -23.17 -6.86
CA LEU A 457 24.51 -21.83 -7.10
C LEU A 457 23.83 -20.79 -6.21
N MET A 458 22.48 -20.78 -6.15
CA MET A 458 21.74 -19.77 -5.40
C MET A 458 22.01 -19.80 -3.89
N ARG A 459 22.31 -20.98 -3.34
CA ARG A 459 22.60 -21.16 -1.90
C ARG A 459 24.05 -20.89 -1.55
N SER A 460 24.97 -21.02 -2.50
CA SER A 460 26.41 -20.90 -2.27
C SER A 460 26.99 -19.52 -2.64
N LEU A 461 26.16 -18.57 -3.09
CA LEU A 461 26.64 -17.25 -3.48
C LEU A 461 27.22 -16.51 -2.27
N GLN A 462 28.52 -16.23 -2.33
CA GLN A 462 29.17 -15.30 -1.41
C GLN A 462 29.15 -13.86 -1.93
N GLU A 463 29.04 -13.68 -3.24
CA GLU A 463 29.02 -12.37 -3.89
C GLU A 463 27.92 -12.33 -4.97
N ALA A 464 27.45 -11.13 -5.30
CA ALA A 464 26.40 -10.97 -6.30
C ALA A 464 26.92 -11.24 -7.72
N VAL A 465 26.27 -12.17 -8.43
CA VAL A 465 26.66 -12.60 -9.78
C VAL A 465 25.64 -12.19 -10.84
N ASN A 466 26.06 -12.01 -12.09
CA ASN A 466 25.13 -11.74 -13.20
C ASN A 466 24.55 -13.06 -13.73
N SER A 467 23.26 -13.05 -14.05
CA SER A 467 22.54 -14.15 -14.70
C SER A 467 21.63 -13.59 -15.82
N THR A 468 21.02 -14.51 -16.58
CA THR A 468 20.11 -14.24 -17.68
C THR A 468 18.77 -14.93 -17.43
N LEU A 469 17.68 -14.18 -17.61
CA LEU A 469 16.31 -14.65 -17.60
C LEU A 469 15.73 -14.56 -19.00
N MET A 470 15.26 -15.68 -19.53
CA MET A 470 14.60 -15.74 -20.82
C MET A 470 13.08 -15.82 -20.64
N VAL A 471 12.34 -15.09 -21.47
CA VAL A 471 10.88 -15.09 -21.46
C VAL A 471 10.35 -15.28 -22.88
N GLN A 472 9.43 -16.22 -23.07
CA GLN A 472 8.91 -16.60 -24.38
C GLN A 472 7.38 -16.63 -24.36
N LEU A 473 6.75 -16.10 -25.41
CA LEU A 473 5.32 -16.27 -25.70
C LEU A 473 5.14 -17.11 -26.97
N SER A 474 4.26 -18.08 -26.91
CA SER A 474 3.84 -18.85 -28.10
C SER A 474 2.33 -18.86 -28.27
N HIS A 475 1.88 -18.90 -29.52
CA HIS A 475 0.47 -19.04 -29.95
C HIS A 475 0.34 -20.29 -30.82
N ASN A 476 -0.50 -21.23 -30.40
CA ASN A 476 -0.68 -22.52 -31.05
C ASN A 476 0.66 -23.21 -31.38
N ASP A 477 1.54 -23.31 -30.38
CA ASP A 477 2.90 -23.88 -30.44
C ASP A 477 3.91 -23.13 -31.33
N LYS A 478 3.53 -22.00 -31.94
CA LYS A 478 4.44 -21.12 -32.67
C LYS A 478 4.95 -20.00 -31.77
N VAL A 479 6.26 -19.91 -31.60
CA VAL A 479 6.90 -18.82 -30.86
C VAL A 479 6.62 -17.48 -31.54
N LEU A 480 6.06 -16.53 -30.80
CA LEU A 480 5.82 -15.16 -31.24
C LEU A 480 6.94 -14.23 -30.82
N THR A 481 7.34 -14.29 -29.54
CA THR A 481 8.43 -13.48 -28.98
C THR A 481 9.32 -14.34 -28.08
N ARG A 482 10.61 -13.99 -28.03
CA ARG A 482 11.58 -14.58 -27.12
C ARG A 482 12.59 -13.51 -26.72
N ASP A 483 12.46 -13.02 -25.49
CA ASP A 483 13.24 -11.92 -24.95
C ASP A 483 14.22 -12.41 -23.89
N SER A 484 15.35 -11.72 -23.78
CA SER A 484 16.43 -12.04 -22.84
C SER A 484 16.72 -10.83 -21.96
N HIS A 485 16.68 -11.04 -20.65
CA HIS A 485 16.86 -10.01 -19.64
C HIS A 485 18.06 -10.33 -18.75
N ARG A 486 18.93 -9.34 -18.55
CA ARG A 486 20.03 -9.45 -17.58
C ARG A 486 19.50 -9.16 -16.17
N LEU A 487 19.92 -9.96 -15.20
CA LEU A 487 19.67 -9.71 -13.79
C LEU A 487 20.90 -10.06 -12.93
N ARG A 488 20.90 -9.65 -11.67
CA ARG A 488 21.89 -10.09 -10.67
C ARG A 488 21.24 -11.04 -9.67
N LEU A 489 21.95 -12.10 -9.30
CA LEU A 489 21.59 -12.97 -8.18
C LEU A 489 22.37 -12.50 -6.95
N LEU A 490 21.67 -12.25 -5.85
CA LEU A 490 22.27 -11.78 -4.60
C LEU A 490 22.59 -12.96 -3.66
N PRO A 491 23.64 -12.86 -2.81
CA PRO A 491 23.89 -13.78 -1.70
C PRO A 491 22.69 -14.02 -0.80
N VAL A 492 22.61 -15.21 -0.21
CA VAL A 492 21.51 -15.63 0.66
C VAL A 492 21.37 -14.78 1.93
N ASP A 493 22.48 -14.28 2.43
CA ASP A 493 22.62 -13.45 3.62
C ASP A 493 22.55 -11.94 3.33
N GLN A 494 22.35 -11.54 2.07
CA GLN A 494 22.18 -10.13 1.72
C GLN A 494 20.72 -9.73 1.91
N TRP A 495 20.47 -8.77 2.79
CA TRP A 495 19.20 -8.08 2.89
C TRP A 495 19.28 -6.73 2.18
N ARG A 496 18.17 -6.31 1.57
CA ARG A 496 18.03 -5.00 0.95
C ARG A 496 17.07 -4.18 1.83
N ASP A 497 17.61 -3.16 2.47
CA ASP A 497 16.90 -2.23 3.33
C ASP A 497 16.27 -1.12 2.48
N ASN A 498 15.29 -1.49 1.68
CA ASN A 498 14.56 -0.55 0.82
C ASN A 498 13.04 -0.78 0.94
N ASP A 499 12.25 0.16 0.43
CA ASP A 499 10.78 0.10 0.46
C ASP A 499 10.17 -1.13 -0.25
N LYS A 500 10.95 -1.86 -1.05
CA LYS A 500 10.51 -3.06 -1.79
C LYS A 500 10.88 -4.37 -1.12
N ASP A 501 11.92 -4.40 -0.28
CA ASP A 501 12.51 -5.63 0.26
C ASP A 501 12.64 -5.64 1.77
N GLY A 502 12.49 -4.47 2.42
CA GLY A 502 12.46 -4.34 3.86
C GLY A 502 11.45 -5.29 4.50
N GLN A 503 10.32 -5.57 3.82
CA GLN A 503 9.33 -6.52 4.33
C GLN A 503 9.84 -7.97 4.49
N TRP A 504 10.96 -8.35 3.87
CA TRP A 504 11.49 -9.72 3.94
C TRP A 504 12.48 -9.93 5.09
N LEU A 505 12.79 -8.88 5.85
CA LEU A 505 13.65 -8.96 7.03
C LEU A 505 13.25 -10.09 8.03
N PRO A 506 11.96 -10.43 8.24
CA PRO A 506 11.59 -11.54 9.12
C PRO A 506 12.19 -12.90 8.71
N SER A 507 12.62 -13.07 7.45
CA SER A 507 13.28 -14.30 6.98
C SER A 507 14.66 -14.50 7.63
N PHE A 508 15.27 -13.43 8.13
CA PHE A 508 16.58 -13.44 8.80
C PHE A 508 16.47 -13.63 10.31
N VAL A 509 15.25 -13.75 10.85
CA VAL A 509 15.03 -14.23 12.22
C VAL A 509 15.11 -15.76 12.18
N LEU A 510 16.18 -16.33 12.74
CA LEU A 510 16.54 -17.75 12.62
C LEU A 510 16.38 -18.50 13.96
N PRO A 511 15.15 -18.78 14.43
CA PRO A 511 14.92 -19.38 15.76
C PRO A 511 15.49 -20.80 15.92
N ARG A 512 15.73 -21.50 14.79
CA ARG A 512 16.29 -22.86 14.77
C ARG A 512 17.81 -22.89 14.56
N ASP A 513 18.46 -21.73 14.51
CA ASP A 513 19.92 -21.68 14.49
C ASP A 513 20.48 -22.34 15.77
N PRO A 514 21.50 -23.21 15.67
CA PRO A 514 22.07 -23.89 16.84
C PRO A 514 22.52 -22.95 17.96
N ALA A 515 23.00 -21.75 17.63
CA ALA A 515 23.40 -20.75 18.61
C ALA A 515 22.19 -20.20 19.38
N VAL A 516 21.04 -20.02 18.74
CA VAL A 516 19.80 -19.58 19.42
C VAL A 516 19.32 -20.62 20.42
N VAL A 517 19.33 -21.90 20.01
CA VAL A 517 19.00 -23.02 20.92
C VAL A 517 19.94 -23.02 22.12
N SER A 518 21.25 -22.88 21.90
CA SER A 518 22.25 -22.79 22.97
C SER A 518 22.04 -21.57 23.88
N ALA A 519 21.65 -20.42 23.34
CA ALA A 519 21.36 -19.22 24.13
C ALA A 519 20.19 -19.46 25.11
N VAL A 520 19.10 -20.05 24.63
CA VAL A 520 17.92 -20.35 25.45
C VAL A 520 18.22 -21.44 26.49
N GLU A 521 19.03 -22.45 26.16
CA GLU A 521 19.51 -23.44 27.13
C GLU A 521 20.32 -22.79 28.26
N LEU A 522 21.22 -21.86 27.94
CA LEU A 522 21.98 -21.10 28.95
C LEU A 522 21.05 -20.21 29.79
N ALA A 523 20.01 -19.64 29.18
CA ALA A 523 19.03 -18.78 29.84
C ALA A 523 18.16 -19.53 30.87
N GLN A 524 18.05 -20.86 30.80
CA GLN A 524 17.28 -21.68 31.76
C GLN A 524 17.69 -21.46 33.21
N ARG A 525 18.99 -21.27 33.48
CA ARG A 525 19.43 -21.01 34.87
C ARG A 525 18.99 -19.64 35.36
N TYR A 526 18.96 -18.64 34.48
CA TYR A 526 18.57 -17.28 34.80
C TYR A 526 17.06 -17.18 35.06
N VAL A 527 16.23 -17.84 34.25
CA VAL A 527 14.77 -17.79 34.45
C VAL A 527 14.37 -18.42 35.80
N ARG A 528 15.05 -19.51 36.21
CA ARG A 528 14.85 -20.15 37.52
C ARG A 528 15.23 -19.25 38.69
N ILE A 529 16.33 -18.51 38.55
CA ILE A 529 16.79 -17.56 39.56
C ILE A 529 15.84 -16.37 39.65
N LEU A 530 15.47 -15.78 38.50
CA LEU A 530 14.61 -14.59 38.44
C LEU A 530 13.19 -14.85 38.97
N ARG A 531 12.68 -16.06 38.76
CA ARG A 531 11.37 -16.51 39.27
C ARG A 531 11.43 -17.18 40.65
N ASP A 532 12.63 -17.33 41.22
CA ASP A 532 12.87 -18.11 42.44
C ASP A 532 12.18 -19.49 42.44
N ASN A 533 12.26 -20.19 41.30
CA ASN A 533 11.58 -21.46 41.07
C ASN A 533 12.47 -22.40 40.26
N PRO A 534 12.96 -23.51 40.85
CA PRO A 534 13.88 -24.45 40.17
C PRO A 534 13.22 -25.22 39.02
N SER A 535 11.89 -25.29 39.00
CA SER A 535 11.10 -25.94 37.94
C SER A 535 10.67 -24.98 36.84
N ALA A 536 10.95 -23.67 36.98
CA ALA A 536 10.60 -22.71 35.95
C ALA A 536 11.36 -23.00 34.64
N GLY A 537 10.65 -22.82 33.53
CA GLY A 537 11.19 -22.89 32.18
C GLY A 537 10.64 -21.75 31.32
N PHE A 538 10.83 -21.90 30.00
CA PHE A 538 10.28 -21.00 29.00
C PHE A 538 8.92 -21.53 28.54
N GLU A 539 7.87 -20.88 29.00
CA GLU A 539 6.46 -21.26 28.78
C GLU A 539 5.73 -20.25 27.88
N GLY A 540 6.45 -19.23 27.39
CA GLY A 540 5.89 -18.17 26.55
C GLY A 540 4.72 -17.48 27.24
N TYR A 541 3.61 -17.34 26.54
CA TYR A 541 2.37 -16.76 27.07
C TYR A 541 1.56 -17.68 27.98
N GLN A 542 1.89 -18.98 28.09
CA GLN A 542 1.18 -19.87 29.03
C GLN A 542 1.43 -19.45 30.48
N ALA A 543 2.56 -18.79 30.76
CA ALA A 543 2.86 -18.20 32.05
C ALA A 543 2.04 -16.93 32.36
N ALA A 544 1.28 -16.40 31.40
CA ALA A 544 0.49 -15.18 31.54
C ALA A 544 -0.93 -15.36 30.95
N PRO A 545 -1.84 -16.10 31.64
CA PRO A 545 -3.18 -16.40 31.13
C PRO A 545 -4.15 -15.20 31.14
N SER A 546 -3.81 -14.12 31.85
CA SER A 546 -4.58 -12.87 31.89
C SER A 546 -3.67 -11.67 31.63
N THR A 547 -4.28 -10.51 31.38
CA THR A 547 -3.56 -9.24 31.12
C THR A 547 -3.29 -8.43 32.40
N ASP A 548 -3.33 -9.06 33.57
CA ASP A 548 -3.00 -8.42 34.84
C ASP A 548 -1.48 -8.22 34.95
N GLU A 549 -1.02 -7.11 35.52
CA GLU A 549 0.41 -6.72 35.51
C GLU A 549 1.34 -7.78 36.15
N GLU A 550 0.87 -8.49 37.18
CA GLU A 550 1.62 -9.59 37.80
C GLU A 550 1.85 -10.75 36.82
N GLN A 551 0.86 -11.07 35.99
CA GLN A 551 0.95 -12.13 34.98
C GLN A 551 1.79 -11.67 33.79
N LEU A 552 1.62 -10.41 33.34
CA LEU A 552 2.46 -9.84 32.27
C LEU A 552 3.95 -9.83 32.65
N ARG A 553 4.27 -9.64 33.93
CA ARG A 553 5.64 -9.70 34.45
C ARG A 553 6.29 -11.06 34.24
N GLU A 554 5.53 -12.16 34.23
CA GLU A 554 6.08 -13.49 33.97
C GLU A 554 6.68 -13.61 32.56
N VAL A 555 6.12 -12.91 31.57
CA VAL A 555 6.73 -12.81 30.24
C VAL A 555 8.02 -12.00 30.30
N ASP A 556 8.01 -10.85 30.99
CA ASP A 556 9.20 -10.00 31.13
C ASP A 556 10.39 -10.74 31.77
N LEU A 557 10.14 -11.60 32.76
CA LEU A 557 11.19 -12.39 33.43
C LEU A 557 11.84 -13.42 32.49
N GLN A 558 11.08 -13.99 31.54
CA GLN A 558 11.64 -14.88 30.51
C GLN A 558 12.54 -14.09 29.55
N VAL A 559 12.10 -12.92 29.11
CA VAL A 559 12.88 -12.04 28.24
C VAL A 559 14.16 -11.57 28.94
N GLN A 560 14.06 -11.19 30.22
CA GLN A 560 15.20 -10.81 31.05
C GLN A 560 16.20 -11.97 31.23
N ALA A 561 15.74 -13.22 31.30
CA ALA A 561 16.61 -14.38 31.39
C ALA A 561 17.46 -14.58 30.11
N ILE A 562 16.86 -14.37 28.93
CA ILE A 562 17.58 -14.38 27.66
C ILE A 562 18.62 -13.25 27.62
N TRP A 563 18.22 -12.03 28.02
CA TRP A 563 19.14 -10.90 28.13
C TRP A 563 20.37 -11.23 29.00
N ALA A 564 20.13 -11.78 30.20
CA ALA A 564 21.18 -12.14 31.12
C ALA A 564 22.13 -13.21 30.57
N ALA A 565 21.60 -14.21 29.85
CA ALA A 565 22.43 -15.22 29.20
C ALA A 565 23.34 -14.61 28.13
N LEU A 566 22.80 -13.78 27.23
CA LEU A 566 23.59 -13.13 26.20
C LEU A 566 24.64 -12.17 26.80
N LEU A 567 24.24 -11.39 27.81
CA LEU A 567 25.12 -10.43 28.47
C LEU A 567 26.32 -11.09 29.16
N HIS A 568 26.07 -12.14 29.94
CA HIS A 568 27.09 -12.72 30.82
C HIS A 568 27.87 -13.87 30.16
N GLU A 569 27.20 -14.67 29.34
CA GLU A 569 27.82 -15.83 28.68
C GLU A 569 28.38 -15.48 27.32
N TRP A 570 27.73 -14.57 26.59
CA TRP A 570 28.09 -14.32 25.20
C TRP A 570 29.09 -13.19 25.00
N ARG A 571 29.12 -12.18 25.88
CA ARG A 571 30.10 -11.08 25.89
C ARG A 571 30.34 -10.49 24.49
N LEU A 572 29.25 -10.13 23.82
CA LEU A 572 29.26 -9.66 22.44
C LEU A 572 29.89 -8.27 22.34
N GLY A 573 30.64 -8.01 21.28
CA GLY A 573 31.11 -6.67 20.90
C GLY A 573 30.29 -6.06 19.76
N TYR A 574 30.33 -4.73 19.64
CA TYR A 574 29.73 -4.03 18.51
C TYR A 574 30.72 -3.96 17.35
N ILE A 575 30.24 -4.22 16.13
CA ILE A 575 30.96 -3.95 14.89
C ILE A 575 30.12 -3.05 14.00
N ASN A 576 30.80 -2.18 13.27
CA ASN A 576 30.13 -1.42 12.22
C ASN A 576 29.76 -2.35 11.07
N PRO A 577 28.64 -2.07 10.36
CA PRO A 577 28.39 -2.72 9.08
C PRO A 577 29.59 -2.50 8.15
N PRO A 578 29.92 -3.48 7.29
CA PRO A 578 30.97 -3.28 6.28
C PRO A 578 30.63 -2.03 5.43
N PRO A 579 31.65 -1.28 4.93
CA PRO A 579 31.41 -0.04 4.18
C PRO A 579 30.44 -0.27 3.01
N SER A 580 29.32 0.45 3.00
CA SER A 580 28.37 0.44 1.89
C SER A 580 28.90 1.33 0.77
N TYR A 581 29.45 0.73 -0.29
CA TYR A 581 29.92 1.46 -1.48
C TYR A 581 28.78 1.85 -2.43
N SER A 582 27.69 2.40 -1.90
CA SER A 582 26.73 3.23 -2.64
C SER A 582 25.63 3.74 -1.70
N SER A 583 25.50 5.06 -1.59
CA SER A 583 24.37 5.74 -0.95
C SER A 583 23.02 5.54 -1.67
N LYS A 584 22.95 4.63 -2.67
CA LYS A 584 21.75 4.31 -3.45
C LYS A 584 21.31 2.84 -3.32
N LEU A 585 22.05 2.02 -2.56
CA LEU A 585 21.70 0.62 -2.33
C LEU A 585 21.92 0.32 -0.85
N ASP A 586 20.94 0.70 -0.05
CA ASP A 586 20.78 0.24 1.32
C ASP A 586 20.65 -1.29 1.29
N SER A 587 21.79 -1.98 1.34
CA SER A 587 21.85 -3.42 1.38
C SER A 587 22.98 -3.84 2.30
N GLN A 588 22.67 -4.76 3.20
CA GLN A 588 23.56 -5.20 4.25
C GLN A 588 23.65 -6.73 4.25
N ARG A 589 24.84 -7.25 4.50
CA ARG A 589 25.07 -8.66 4.82
C ARG A 589 24.68 -8.88 6.28
N LEU A 590 23.70 -9.73 6.51
CA LEU A 590 23.18 -10.06 7.85
C LEU A 590 23.81 -11.36 8.34
N ARG A 591 24.39 -11.33 9.53
CA ARG A 591 25.04 -12.50 10.12
C ARG A 591 24.01 -13.44 10.74
N THR A 592 24.26 -14.75 10.63
CA THR A 592 23.48 -15.74 11.38
C THR A 592 23.83 -15.67 12.87
N PRO A 593 22.94 -16.12 13.78
CA PRO A 593 23.27 -16.29 15.19
C PRO A 593 24.55 -17.12 15.42
N SER A 594 24.78 -18.18 14.64
CA SER A 594 26.02 -18.96 14.70
C SER A 594 27.26 -18.14 14.32
N THR A 595 27.20 -17.34 13.26
CA THR A 595 28.28 -16.41 12.90
C THR A 595 28.53 -15.37 14.01
N ILE A 596 27.47 -14.80 14.61
CA ILE A 596 27.58 -13.81 15.69
C ILE A 596 28.27 -14.43 16.92
N LEU A 597 27.86 -15.64 17.31
CA LEU A 597 28.47 -16.37 18.43
C LEU A 597 29.94 -16.69 18.17
N GLY A 598 30.26 -17.16 16.95
CA GLY A 598 31.63 -17.49 16.55
C GLY A 598 32.56 -16.27 16.53
N ALA A 599 32.08 -15.14 16.00
CA ALA A 599 32.83 -13.89 15.92
C ALA A 599 32.80 -13.08 17.24
N ARG A 600 31.87 -13.38 18.14
CA ARG A 600 31.55 -12.59 19.35
C ARG A 600 31.23 -11.13 19.04
N ALA A 601 30.65 -10.85 17.88
CA ALA A 601 30.33 -9.48 17.47
C ALA A 601 29.18 -9.42 16.47
N GLY A 602 28.45 -8.30 16.47
CA GLY A 602 27.38 -8.00 15.51
C GLY A 602 27.10 -6.51 15.38
N THR A 603 26.40 -6.12 14.33
CA THR A 603 25.83 -4.76 14.17
C THR A 603 24.52 -4.62 14.95
N CYS A 604 23.92 -3.43 14.98
CA CYS A 604 22.61 -3.21 15.61
C CYS A 604 21.54 -4.20 15.11
N ILE A 605 21.40 -4.33 13.79
CA ILE A 605 20.43 -5.25 13.17
C ILE A 605 20.75 -6.74 13.41
N ASP A 606 22.02 -7.15 13.38
CA ASP A 606 22.44 -8.52 13.70
C ASP A 606 21.96 -8.90 15.12
N LEU A 607 22.17 -8.01 16.09
CA LEU A 607 21.79 -8.23 17.49
C LEU A 607 20.27 -8.20 17.68
N ALA A 608 19.56 -7.34 16.96
CA ALA A 608 18.10 -7.28 16.98
C ALA A 608 17.47 -8.58 16.46
N LEU A 609 17.98 -9.10 15.34
CA LEU A 609 17.52 -10.36 14.74
C LEU A 609 17.85 -11.57 15.62
N LEU A 610 19.04 -11.61 16.22
CA LEU A 610 19.43 -12.64 17.20
C LEU A 610 18.44 -12.66 18.36
N PHE A 611 18.17 -11.51 18.96
CA PHE A 611 17.29 -11.44 20.12
C PHE A 611 15.85 -11.82 19.75
N ALA A 612 15.33 -11.33 18.62
CA ALA A 612 14.03 -11.74 18.10
C ALA A 612 13.95 -13.25 17.83
N ALA A 613 15.03 -13.90 17.38
CA ALA A 613 15.07 -15.34 17.17
C ALA A 613 14.97 -16.12 18.49
N CYS A 614 15.62 -15.64 19.56
CA CYS A 614 15.47 -16.20 20.90
C CYS A 614 14.03 -16.06 21.42
N LEU A 615 13.40 -14.90 21.22
CA LEU A 615 12.01 -14.65 21.60
C LEU A 615 11.04 -15.57 20.85
N GLU A 616 11.20 -15.69 19.54
CA GLU A 616 10.39 -16.56 18.69
C GLU A 616 10.52 -18.03 19.13
N LEU A 617 11.71 -18.48 19.54
CA LEU A 617 11.92 -19.85 20.03
C LEU A 617 11.15 -20.15 21.33
N ILE A 618 10.95 -19.16 22.19
CA ILE A 618 10.26 -19.32 23.50
C ILE A 618 8.77 -18.95 23.46
N ASP A 619 8.19 -18.84 22.27
CA ASP A 619 6.78 -18.46 22.06
C ASP A 619 6.42 -17.09 22.66
N VAL A 620 7.36 -16.14 22.60
CA VAL A 620 7.13 -14.72 22.88
C VAL A 620 7.23 -13.96 21.56
N TYR A 621 6.15 -13.28 21.18
CA TYR A 621 6.02 -12.72 19.85
C TYR A 621 6.92 -11.49 19.66
N PRO A 622 7.95 -11.56 18.80
CA PRO A 622 8.87 -10.46 18.60
C PRO A 622 8.37 -9.48 17.54
N VAL A 623 8.80 -8.23 17.70
CA VAL A 623 8.78 -7.22 16.64
C VAL A 623 10.20 -6.72 16.39
N ILE A 624 10.45 -6.17 15.21
CA ILE A 624 11.65 -5.41 14.89
C ILE A 624 11.22 -3.98 14.56
N PHE A 625 11.80 -3.01 15.27
CA PHE A 625 11.68 -1.60 14.90
C PHE A 625 12.87 -1.23 14.01
N LEU A 626 12.57 -0.65 12.85
CA LEU A 626 13.55 -0.01 12.00
C LEU A 626 13.45 1.51 12.20
N LEU A 627 14.58 2.12 12.49
CA LEU A 627 14.79 3.55 12.58
C LEU A 627 15.75 3.99 11.47
N ASN A 628 15.88 5.29 11.23
CA ASN A 628 16.85 5.82 10.29
C ASN A 628 18.28 5.45 10.73
N GLY A 629 18.87 4.43 10.10
CA GLY A 629 20.22 3.95 10.39
C GLY A 629 20.36 3.09 11.65
N HIS A 630 19.26 2.66 12.27
CA HIS A 630 19.30 1.83 13.48
C HIS A 630 18.16 0.80 13.52
N ALA A 631 18.37 -0.31 14.24
CA ALA A 631 17.37 -1.35 14.39
C ALA A 631 17.42 -1.92 15.80
N LEU A 632 16.25 -2.16 16.39
CA LEU A 632 16.12 -2.73 17.72
C LEU A 632 14.88 -3.63 17.83
N PRO A 633 14.93 -4.74 18.60
CA PRO A 633 13.81 -5.62 18.77
C PRO A 633 12.82 -5.08 19.81
N GLY A 634 11.62 -5.64 19.80
CA GLY A 634 10.68 -5.55 20.90
C GLY A 634 9.88 -6.83 21.05
N TYR A 635 9.03 -6.86 22.07
CA TYR A 635 8.15 -8.00 22.30
C TYR A 635 6.77 -7.56 22.79
N TRP A 636 5.77 -8.34 22.40
CA TRP A 636 4.42 -8.22 22.95
C TRP A 636 4.38 -8.87 24.34
N ARG A 637 3.89 -8.17 25.36
CA ARG A 637 3.77 -8.75 26.71
C ARG A 637 2.62 -9.76 26.83
N HIS A 638 1.70 -9.79 25.86
CA HIS A 638 0.63 -10.77 25.78
C HIS A 638 0.15 -10.93 24.33
N SER A 639 -0.23 -12.15 23.93
CA SER A 639 -0.69 -12.44 22.56
C SER A 639 -1.96 -11.67 22.15
N SER A 640 -2.88 -11.41 23.09
CA SER A 640 -4.07 -10.58 22.82
C SER A 640 -3.72 -9.14 22.44
N PHE A 641 -2.58 -8.60 22.89
CA PHE A 641 -2.19 -7.25 22.53
C PHE A 641 -1.78 -7.15 21.07
N GLN A 642 -1.10 -8.18 20.55
CA GLN A 642 -0.83 -8.31 19.12
C GLN A 642 -2.14 -8.49 18.33
N ALA A 643 -3.06 -9.34 18.82
CA ALA A 643 -4.34 -9.57 18.15
C ALA A 643 -5.14 -8.27 17.99
N ASP A 644 -5.18 -7.42 19.03
CA ASP A 644 -5.82 -6.10 18.97
C ASP A 644 -5.15 -5.16 17.96
N TYR A 645 -3.81 -5.18 17.89
CA TYR A 645 -3.03 -4.39 16.94
C TYR A 645 -3.31 -4.80 15.49
N LEU A 646 -3.39 -6.11 15.21
CA LEU A 646 -3.78 -6.63 13.89
C LEU A 646 -5.24 -6.30 13.55
N ALA A 647 -6.12 -6.34 14.55
CA ALA A 647 -7.52 -5.98 14.41
C ALA A 647 -7.76 -4.48 14.26
N VAL A 648 -6.75 -3.61 14.39
CA VAL A 648 -6.89 -2.14 14.30
C VAL A 648 -8.10 -1.66 15.11
N SER A 649 -8.21 -2.16 16.34
CA SER A 649 -9.36 -1.94 17.21
C SER A 649 -9.42 -0.47 17.67
N GLY A 650 -10.63 0.00 18.02
CA GLY A 650 -11.01 1.41 18.14
C GLY A 650 -10.00 2.34 18.82
N ASP A 651 -9.42 1.96 19.97
CA ASP A 651 -8.52 2.84 20.73
C ASP A 651 -7.21 3.16 19.99
N GLY A 652 -6.62 2.18 19.29
CA GLY A 652 -5.39 2.39 18.50
C GLY A 652 -5.62 3.26 17.25
N ALA A 653 -6.79 3.13 16.62
CA ALA A 653 -7.16 3.90 15.44
C ALA A 653 -7.54 5.36 15.77
N HIS A 654 -8.23 5.58 16.90
CA HIS A 654 -8.58 6.93 17.37
C HIS A 654 -7.34 7.75 17.75
N GLY A 655 -6.34 7.10 18.36
CA GLY A 655 -5.09 7.72 18.76
C GLY A 655 -4.14 8.07 17.60
N ALA A 656 -4.14 7.28 16.53
CA ALA A 656 -3.22 7.46 15.40
C ALA A 656 -3.44 8.77 14.62
N MET A 657 -4.64 9.35 14.62
CA MET A 657 -5.02 10.40 13.68
C MET A 657 -5.56 11.70 14.30
N ALA A 658 -5.46 11.89 15.62
CA ALA A 658 -5.86 13.14 16.27
C ALA A 658 -5.10 14.36 15.68
N GLY A 659 -5.82 15.34 15.13
CA GLY A 659 -5.26 16.65 14.71
C GLY A 659 -5.00 16.88 13.21
N ALA A 660 -5.55 16.07 12.29
CA ALA A 660 -5.21 16.11 10.85
C ALA A 660 -6.29 16.68 9.91
N ALA A 661 -7.02 17.73 10.33
CA ALA A 661 -8.07 18.35 9.51
C ALA A 661 -7.59 18.96 8.18
N ASP A 662 -6.38 19.52 8.17
CA ASP A 662 -5.79 20.21 7.01
C ASP A 662 -4.67 19.40 6.32
N ARG A 663 -4.57 18.10 6.60
CA ARG A 663 -3.34 17.33 6.32
C ARG A 663 -3.53 16.21 5.31
N ASN A 664 -2.40 15.80 4.74
CA ASN A 664 -2.28 14.88 3.62
C ASN A 664 -3.14 13.62 3.82
N SER A 665 -3.91 13.26 2.81
CA SER A 665 -4.54 11.96 2.85
C SER A 665 -3.48 10.88 2.69
N SER A 666 -2.42 10.92 1.89
CA SER A 666 -1.61 9.72 1.55
C SER A 666 -0.62 9.13 2.61
N ALA A 667 -0.44 9.72 3.79
CA ALA A 667 0.72 9.46 4.68
C ALA A 667 0.76 8.13 5.50
N SER A 668 0.09 7.03 5.10
CA SER A 668 0.01 5.83 5.99
C SER A 668 -0.35 4.48 5.35
N LEU A 669 -0.12 4.28 4.05
CA LEU A 669 -0.53 3.02 3.40
C LEU A 669 0.30 1.82 3.88
N GLN A 670 -0.37 0.80 4.41
CA GLN A 670 0.26 -0.45 4.82
C GLN A 670 0.18 -1.49 3.70
N ARG A 671 1.32 -1.86 3.11
CA ARG A 671 1.40 -2.83 1.99
C ARG A 671 1.39 -4.29 2.43
N TYR A 672 1.84 -4.59 3.65
CA TYR A 672 1.96 -5.94 4.18
C TYR A 672 1.40 -6.03 5.60
N ALA A 673 0.72 -7.14 5.92
CA ALA A 673 0.10 -7.33 7.24
C ALA A 673 1.09 -7.19 8.40
N TRP A 674 2.33 -7.62 8.18
CA TRP A 674 3.37 -7.66 9.19
C TRP A 674 4.29 -6.44 9.23
N GLN A 675 4.15 -5.46 8.32
CA GLN A 675 5.02 -4.28 8.31
C GLN A 675 4.17 -3.02 8.26
N ALA A 676 4.36 -2.11 9.21
CA ALA A 676 3.71 -0.80 9.23
C ALA A 676 4.77 0.32 9.20
N ILE A 677 4.63 1.25 8.24
CA ILE A 677 5.64 2.28 7.91
C ILE A 677 5.07 3.67 8.18
N GLY A 678 5.89 4.58 8.73
CA GLY A 678 5.61 6.01 8.81
C GLY A 678 4.87 6.47 10.08
N ASN A 679 4.44 7.74 10.05
CA ASN A 679 4.01 8.48 11.25
C ASN A 679 2.69 7.98 11.90
N ALA A 680 1.74 7.48 11.12
CA ALA A 680 0.48 7.01 11.68
C ALA A 680 0.67 5.72 12.50
N PRO A 681 1.36 4.67 11.99
CA PRO A 681 1.81 3.55 12.81
C PRO A 681 2.67 3.94 14.00
N TYR A 682 3.59 4.90 13.86
CA TYR A 682 4.41 5.39 14.98
C TYR A 682 3.57 5.82 16.19
N ARG A 683 2.50 6.59 15.96
CA ARG A 683 1.62 7.05 17.06
C ARG A 683 0.90 5.90 17.75
N GLU A 684 0.42 4.91 17.00
CA GLU A 684 -0.17 3.69 17.54
C GLU A 684 0.87 2.90 18.37
N VAL A 685 2.07 2.69 17.83
CA VAL A 685 3.20 2.03 18.51
C VAL A 685 3.55 2.75 19.81
N ARG A 686 3.67 4.09 19.80
CA ARG A 686 3.97 4.88 21.01
C ARG A 686 2.90 4.73 22.08
N GLN A 687 1.64 4.63 21.71
CA GLN A 687 0.56 4.40 22.66
C GLN A 687 0.64 3.00 23.27
N LEU A 688 0.95 1.98 22.46
CA LEU A 688 1.16 0.62 22.93
C LEU A 688 2.36 0.51 23.87
N ILE A 689 3.44 1.24 23.60
CA ILE A 689 4.62 1.32 24.48
C ILE A 689 4.27 2.01 25.80
N ARG A 690 3.59 3.16 25.76
CA ARG A 690 3.13 3.86 26.97
C ARG A 690 2.17 3.03 27.82
N ALA A 691 1.31 2.24 27.17
CA ALA A 691 0.42 1.30 27.84
C ALA A 691 1.12 0.01 28.32
N ARG A 692 2.45 -0.11 28.14
CA ARG A 692 3.25 -1.31 28.43
C ARG A 692 2.65 -2.57 27.82
N ARG A 693 2.11 -2.48 26.60
CA ARG A 693 1.61 -3.62 25.82
C ARG A 693 2.69 -4.17 24.87
N LEU A 694 3.55 -3.27 24.41
CA LEU A 694 4.68 -3.54 23.52
C LEU A 694 5.95 -2.96 24.16
N VAL A 695 7.02 -3.75 24.26
CA VAL A 695 8.24 -3.33 24.97
C VAL A 695 9.44 -3.37 24.00
N PRO A 696 10.02 -2.22 23.66
CA PRO A 696 11.27 -2.15 22.90
C PRO A 696 12.49 -2.45 23.80
N ILE A 697 13.56 -2.99 23.22
CA ILE A 697 14.82 -3.27 23.92
C ILE A 697 15.98 -2.83 23.05
N GLU A 698 16.88 -1.97 23.55
CA GLU A 698 18.10 -1.59 22.85
C GLU A 698 19.16 -2.70 22.97
N THR A 699 19.25 -3.59 21.97
CA THR A 699 20.19 -4.71 22.00
C THR A 699 21.65 -4.33 21.85
N VAL A 700 21.97 -3.14 21.34
CA VAL A 700 23.37 -2.66 21.32
C VAL A 700 23.93 -2.54 22.74
N ARG A 701 23.07 -2.31 23.75
CA ARG A 701 23.48 -2.28 25.16
C ARG A 701 24.07 -3.59 25.67
N LEU A 702 23.86 -4.73 24.98
CA LEU A 702 24.56 -5.99 25.29
C LEU A 702 26.09 -5.83 25.17
N THR A 703 26.53 -4.98 24.24
CA THR A 703 27.95 -4.70 23.98
C THR A 703 28.57 -3.70 24.94
N GLU A 704 27.72 -3.02 25.72
CA GLU A 704 28.10 -1.99 26.70
C GLU A 704 27.98 -2.50 28.14
N HIS A 705 27.63 -3.78 28.32
CA HIS A 705 27.43 -4.44 29.61
C HIS A 705 26.28 -3.86 30.46
N CYS A 706 25.24 -3.28 29.84
CA CYS A 706 24.11 -2.71 30.57
C CYS A 706 23.10 -3.77 31.04
N GLY A 707 22.34 -3.42 32.08
CA GLY A 707 21.25 -4.23 32.61
C GLY A 707 20.00 -4.22 31.71
N PHE A 708 19.10 -5.18 31.94
CA PHE A 708 17.87 -5.33 31.15
C PHE A 708 16.95 -4.10 31.21
N VAL A 709 16.73 -3.54 32.39
CA VAL A 709 15.85 -2.36 32.58
C VAL A 709 16.40 -1.15 31.82
N GLU A 710 17.70 -0.90 31.93
CA GLU A 710 18.39 0.18 31.22
C GLU A 710 18.30 -0.01 29.69
N ALA A 711 18.39 -1.26 29.20
CA ALA A 711 18.20 -1.57 27.79
C ALA A 711 16.76 -1.31 27.31
N VAL A 712 15.75 -1.59 28.14
CA VAL A 712 14.34 -1.25 27.85
C VAL A 712 14.15 0.27 27.81
N GLU A 713 14.67 0.99 28.80
CA GLU A 713 14.62 2.46 28.84
C GLU A 713 15.29 3.08 27.61
N ALA A 714 16.49 2.61 27.25
CA ALA A 714 17.17 3.03 26.03
C ALA A 714 16.37 2.72 24.76
N GLY A 715 15.67 1.58 24.70
CA GLY A 715 14.78 1.25 23.58
C GLY A 715 13.55 2.16 23.50
N ILE A 716 12.99 2.59 24.63
CA ILE A 716 11.89 3.56 24.68
C ILE A 716 12.37 4.94 24.22
N ASP A 717 13.57 5.34 24.62
CA ASP A 717 14.20 6.61 24.25
C ASP A 717 14.57 6.65 22.77
N ALA A 718 15.05 5.55 22.19
CA ALA A 718 15.31 5.43 20.76
C ALA A 718 14.04 5.62 19.90
N LEU A 719 12.86 5.37 20.47
CA LEU A 719 11.56 5.59 19.83
C LEU A 719 10.89 6.90 20.30
N SER A 720 11.64 7.83 20.87
CA SER A 720 11.08 9.08 21.43
C SER A 720 10.56 10.04 20.36
N GLU A 721 11.26 10.12 19.22
CA GLU A 721 10.97 11.03 18.12
C GLU A 721 10.31 10.33 16.92
N ALA A 722 9.39 11.04 16.26
CA ALA A 722 8.65 10.48 15.12
C ALA A 722 9.49 10.43 13.84
N GLU A 723 10.44 11.37 13.70
CA GLU A 723 11.29 11.52 12.51
C GLU A 723 12.26 10.36 12.34
N ASP A 724 12.70 9.75 13.45
CA ASP A 724 13.61 8.60 13.44
C ASP A 724 12.90 7.28 13.12
N PHE A 725 11.58 7.19 13.34
CA PHE A 725 10.82 5.97 13.12
C PHE A 725 10.58 5.71 11.64
N HIS A 726 11.16 4.62 11.13
CA HIS A 726 10.87 4.15 9.78
C HIS A 726 9.68 3.17 9.76
N SER A 727 9.82 2.03 10.44
CA SER A 727 8.79 0.99 10.44
C SER A 727 8.84 0.05 11.64
N VAL A 728 7.75 -0.68 11.85
CA VAL A 728 7.70 -1.84 12.75
C VAL A 728 7.33 -3.10 11.96
N LEU A 729 8.05 -4.18 12.20
CA LEU A 729 7.81 -5.51 11.62
C LEU A 729 7.40 -6.50 12.70
N ASP A 730 6.25 -7.14 12.53
CA ASP A 730 5.74 -8.20 13.41
C ASP A 730 6.12 -9.59 12.89
N ILE A 731 6.98 -10.30 13.62
CA ILE A 731 7.60 -11.53 13.10
C ILE A 731 6.60 -12.68 13.00
N VAL A 732 5.71 -12.84 13.97
CA VAL A 732 4.73 -13.94 13.98
C VAL A 732 3.65 -13.73 12.91
N THR A 733 3.24 -12.48 12.68
CA THR A 733 2.34 -12.14 11.56
C THR A 733 2.99 -12.45 10.22
N ALA A 734 4.30 -12.23 10.08
CA ALA A 734 5.04 -12.65 8.90
C ALA A 734 5.00 -14.18 8.73
N ARG A 735 5.22 -14.96 9.81
CA ARG A 735 5.09 -16.43 9.77
C ARG A 735 3.72 -16.90 9.33
N MET A 736 2.66 -16.31 9.88
CA MET A 736 1.27 -16.61 9.50
C MET A 736 0.98 -16.27 8.03
N SER A 737 1.73 -15.32 7.47
CA SER A 737 1.64 -14.92 6.05
C SER A 737 2.54 -15.76 5.13
N GLY A 738 3.17 -16.83 5.65
CA GLY A 738 4.02 -17.74 4.90
C GLY A 738 5.48 -17.30 4.76
N ILE A 739 5.91 -16.28 5.51
CA ILE A 739 7.32 -15.85 5.51
C ILE A 739 8.12 -16.76 6.43
N THR A 740 9.00 -17.59 5.88
CA THR A 740 9.79 -18.56 6.64
C THR A 740 11.25 -18.13 6.85
N PRO A 741 11.90 -18.57 7.94
CA PRO A 741 13.33 -18.40 8.14
C PRO A 741 14.13 -18.96 6.95
N LEU A 742 15.19 -18.26 6.55
CA LEU A 742 16.07 -18.71 5.48
C LEU A 742 16.78 -20.02 5.86
N PRO A 743 16.94 -20.96 4.90
CA PRO A 743 17.68 -22.19 5.11
C PRO A 743 19.20 -21.96 5.01
N ILE A 744 19.73 -21.01 5.79
CA ILE A 744 21.17 -20.74 5.86
C ILE A 744 21.76 -21.83 6.75
N VAL A 745 22.27 -22.90 6.13
CA VAL A 745 23.03 -23.93 6.81
C VAL A 745 24.49 -23.55 6.67
N GLU A 746 25.14 -23.12 7.76
CA GLU A 746 26.59 -23.23 7.83
C GLU A 746 26.92 -24.72 7.76
N GLU A 747 27.54 -25.16 6.66
CA GLU A 747 28.12 -26.51 6.60
C GLU A 747 29.01 -26.65 7.83
N ARG A 748 28.67 -27.58 8.73
CA ARG A 748 29.53 -27.90 9.87
C ARG A 748 30.91 -28.26 9.29
N PRO A 749 32.00 -27.57 9.68
CA PRO A 749 33.33 -27.95 9.25
C PRO A 749 33.68 -29.38 9.67
#